data_AF-A0A4S4KU82-F1
#
_entry.id   AF-A0A4S4KU82-F1
#
_cell.length_a   1.000
_cell.length_b   1.000
_cell.length_c   1.000
_cell.angle_alpha   90.00
_cell.angle_beta   90.00
_cell.angle_gamma   90.00
#
_symmetry.space_group_name_H-M   'P 1'
#
loop_
_entity.id
_entity.type
_entity.pdbx_description
1 polymer ?
#
loop_
_entity_poly.entity_id
_entity_poly.type
_entity_poly.pdbx_seq_one_letter_code
_entity_poly.pdbx_strand_id
1 'polypeptide(L)'
;MSLDARTIGTMYPHRDPQMLERIIIPQMEHRIQLVKYWEIETEENILEIGCGQGDCTVTLANAIGEKGRVTAIDPASLDYGSPYTLGQAQAHLKASPVGERIKFVQADPVAFLESTNEHYTTAVIAHCIWYFSSPSALVQLLHALGSRADRICIAEYALTATDPRSVPHLLSALTQASMECRKPASKSNVRTVLSPAAIRQIAGASGLGLLREQTFVPVEGMLDGVWEVGAVMDEAYVEEIDLLGRGCLGRRSSIQCLSYYQEFSDILDNYKLNFKPELSDGIPALQERVANRVYDLLTSNGGLYIKIGQAIGNNAALLPAPMQEKFQKLFDDAPQVPYTVVRAVLRSEFGRDPSGPEGVFEEFEEQAVASASIAQVHRAKLRSPDGNGPWVAVKVQKPAVSKQVEWDLGAFRVVMWLYENYLFDMPAYFIVDFISDHLRRELDFELEAQNAIRTAKFVASEPRLADRVYIPKVFPEYTTKKVLVAEWIDGVRLSDHAGILKLMGETNRRGTTVQSRLPFPPKPLIGGVSSIMDTMLQLFSAQIFEWGWVHCDPHPGNIIIRPHPQKPTYPQLVLLDHGLYVRVSDEFRHQYATLWKGLMTMDFDAVKDVAEQWGIGTPDLFASATLMKPVSFKGEDARAEFIKLNQYERSVLLKERLKSFLTDTDKMPKALVFIGRNMRIVQGNNQMLGSPVNRIRITGSWASRSLAFNPDLSYRQRMREYVGYLGFLLATFTIDVLFWTSKVKQWVRYRLGKTAEGFEDELERTMKGFAKDNFGIEIADSAFTG
;
A
#
# COMPACT_ATOMS: atom_id res chain seq x y z
N MET A 1 -12.14 13.61 59.85
CA MET A 1 -12.13 12.15 60.14
C MET A 1 -11.12 11.50 59.22
N SER A 2 -10.32 10.53 59.69
CA SER A 2 -9.46 9.74 58.80
C SER A 2 -10.33 8.87 57.89
N LEU A 3 -10.26 9.06 56.58
CA LEU A 3 -10.92 8.19 55.62
C LEU A 3 -10.27 6.80 55.66
N ASP A 4 -11.06 5.79 56.02
CA ASP A 4 -10.66 4.39 56.11
C ASP A 4 -11.43 3.54 55.09
N ALA A 5 -10.72 2.84 54.21
CA ALA A 5 -11.30 2.13 53.08
C ALA A 5 -12.22 0.98 53.51
N ARG A 6 -11.88 0.29 54.59
CA ARG A 6 -12.68 -0.81 55.14
C ARG A 6 -14.00 -0.29 55.70
N THR A 7 -13.95 0.78 56.48
CA THR A 7 -15.15 1.42 57.07
C THR A 7 -16.09 1.94 55.99
N ILE A 8 -15.57 2.53 54.91
CA ILE A 8 -16.40 2.99 53.79
C ILE A 8 -16.92 1.78 52.99
N GLY A 9 -16.08 0.78 52.76
CA GLY A 9 -16.45 -0.42 52.01
C GLY A 9 -17.59 -1.22 52.64
N THR A 10 -17.72 -1.24 53.97
CA THR A 10 -18.85 -1.90 54.64
C THR A 10 -20.18 -1.19 54.41
N MET A 11 -20.18 0.08 54.00
CA MET A 11 -21.38 0.83 53.62
C MET A 11 -21.78 0.59 52.16
N TYR A 12 -20.89 0.02 51.34
CA TYR A 12 -21.15 -0.28 49.93
C TYR A 12 -21.78 -1.67 49.76
N PRO A 13 -22.69 -1.89 48.80
CA PRO A 13 -23.36 -3.18 48.62
C PRO A 13 -22.40 -4.38 48.44
N HIS A 14 -22.50 -5.40 49.30
CA HIS A 14 -21.76 -6.66 49.18
C HIS A 14 -22.55 -7.84 49.78
N ARG A 15 -22.38 -9.04 49.19
CA ARG A 15 -23.08 -10.28 49.60
C ARG A 15 -22.16 -11.27 50.33
N ASP A 16 -20.85 -11.15 50.17
CA ASP A 16 -19.84 -12.06 50.73
C ASP A 16 -18.65 -11.23 51.26
N PRO A 17 -18.14 -11.51 52.48
CA PRO A 17 -16.88 -10.95 52.98
C PRO A 17 -15.71 -10.97 51.98
N GLN A 18 -15.61 -11.97 51.10
CA GLN A 18 -14.53 -12.02 50.10
C GLN A 18 -14.61 -10.91 49.05
N MET A 19 -15.83 -10.50 48.67
CA MET A 19 -16.04 -9.38 47.73
C MET A 19 -15.62 -8.05 48.36
N LEU A 20 -15.90 -7.87 49.65
CA LEU A 20 -15.47 -6.69 50.40
C LEU A 20 -13.94 -6.57 50.37
N GLU A 21 -13.23 -7.65 50.70
CA GLU A 21 -11.76 -7.66 50.74
C GLU A 21 -11.11 -7.49 49.36
N ARG A 22 -11.60 -8.20 48.33
CA ARG A 22 -10.90 -8.32 47.04
C ARG A 22 -11.24 -7.25 46.03
N ILE A 23 -12.42 -6.63 46.12
CA ILE A 23 -12.94 -5.71 45.09
C ILE A 23 -13.20 -4.35 45.70
N ILE A 24 -14.00 -4.31 46.76
CA ILE A 24 -14.53 -3.04 47.28
C ILE A 24 -13.45 -2.26 48.01
N ILE A 25 -12.67 -2.88 48.90
CA ILE A 25 -11.61 -2.17 49.63
C ILE A 25 -10.58 -1.53 48.67
N PRO A 26 -10.02 -2.23 47.67
CA PRO A 26 -9.14 -1.60 46.67
C PRO A 26 -9.79 -0.41 45.94
N GLN A 27 -11.07 -0.53 45.56
CA GLN A 27 -11.80 0.58 44.95
C GLN A 27 -11.93 1.77 45.90
N MET A 28 -12.29 1.53 47.17
CA MET A 28 -12.39 2.60 48.17
C MET A 28 -11.04 3.25 48.45
N GLU A 29 -9.95 2.49 48.51
CA GLU A 29 -8.60 3.04 48.65
C GLU A 29 -8.26 3.98 47.49
N HIS A 30 -8.56 3.58 46.25
CA HIS A 30 -8.39 4.42 45.07
C HIS A 30 -9.26 5.70 45.16
N ARG A 31 -10.53 5.59 45.52
CA ARG A 31 -11.41 6.77 45.70
C ARG A 31 -10.92 7.70 46.81
N ILE A 32 -10.43 7.15 47.92
CA ILE A 32 -9.85 7.93 49.03
C ILE A 32 -8.61 8.68 48.57
N GLN A 33 -7.76 8.08 47.73
CA GLN A 33 -6.59 8.78 47.17
C GLN A 33 -7.02 9.98 46.33
N LEU A 34 -8.05 9.84 45.49
CA LEU A 34 -8.59 10.94 44.70
C LEU A 34 -9.17 12.04 45.59
N VAL A 35 -10.00 11.68 46.58
CA VAL A 35 -10.63 12.63 47.52
C VAL A 35 -9.58 13.40 48.32
N LYS A 36 -8.51 12.73 48.77
CA LYS A 36 -7.36 13.38 49.44
C LYS A 36 -6.63 14.31 48.49
N TYR A 37 -6.36 13.88 47.27
CA TYR A 37 -5.69 14.71 46.27
C TYR A 37 -6.51 15.94 45.89
N TRP A 38 -7.83 15.82 45.81
CA TRP A 38 -8.71 16.95 45.52
C TRP A 38 -8.89 17.90 46.70
N GLU A 39 -8.42 17.54 47.90
CA GLU A 39 -8.60 18.32 49.13
C GLU A 39 -10.08 18.64 49.34
N ILE A 40 -10.90 17.59 49.35
CA ILE A 40 -12.31 17.71 49.73
C ILE A 40 -12.38 18.02 51.23
N GLU A 41 -12.99 19.15 51.58
CA GLU A 41 -13.18 19.64 52.92
C GLU A 41 -14.54 19.20 53.51
N THR A 42 -14.67 19.35 54.82
CA THR A 42 -15.96 19.16 55.50
C THR A 42 -16.93 20.27 55.12
N GLU A 43 -18.22 19.95 55.09
CA GLU A 43 -19.35 20.86 54.82
C GLU A 43 -19.47 21.32 53.35
N GLU A 44 -18.75 20.69 52.41
CA GLU A 44 -18.89 20.99 50.98
C GLU A 44 -20.24 20.57 50.39
N ASN A 45 -20.72 21.35 49.40
CA ASN A 45 -21.85 21.02 48.55
C ASN A 45 -21.32 20.49 47.21
N ILE A 46 -21.23 19.16 47.09
CA ILE A 46 -20.60 18.49 45.96
C ILE A 46 -21.64 18.08 44.91
N LEU A 47 -21.32 18.31 43.65
CA LEU A 47 -22.00 17.74 42.50
C LEU A 47 -21.15 16.62 41.90
N GLU A 48 -21.62 15.39 41.92
CA GLU A 48 -20.94 14.26 41.29
C GLU A 48 -21.63 13.88 39.99
N ILE A 49 -20.86 13.78 38.90
CA ILE A 49 -21.35 13.43 37.57
C ILE A 49 -20.97 11.99 37.24
N GLY A 50 -21.96 11.21 36.81
CA GLY A 50 -21.79 9.80 36.45
C GLY A 50 -21.51 8.92 37.67
N CYS A 51 -22.32 9.06 38.71
CA CYS A 51 -22.07 8.39 40.00
C CYS A 51 -22.18 6.87 39.95
N GLY A 52 -22.82 6.30 38.91
CA GLY A 52 -23.00 4.87 38.74
C GLY A 52 -23.63 4.22 39.98
N GLN A 53 -23.00 3.14 40.45
CA GLN A 53 -23.41 2.42 41.66
C GLN A 53 -23.00 3.14 42.97
N GLY A 54 -22.23 4.23 42.91
CA GLY A 54 -22.00 5.15 44.03
C GLY A 54 -20.76 4.86 44.89
N ASP A 55 -19.72 4.23 44.33
CA ASP A 55 -18.45 3.96 45.02
C ASP A 55 -17.68 5.25 45.34
N CYS A 56 -17.64 6.19 44.39
CA CYS A 56 -17.11 7.53 44.63
C CYS A 56 -18.07 8.35 45.51
N THR A 57 -19.38 8.25 45.29
CA THR A 57 -20.42 8.94 46.10
C THR A 57 -20.29 8.66 47.59
N VAL A 58 -20.19 7.38 47.99
CA VAL A 58 -20.11 7.02 49.42
C VAL A 58 -18.82 7.53 50.06
N THR A 59 -17.73 7.58 49.28
CA THR A 59 -16.44 8.11 49.74
C THR A 59 -16.51 9.64 49.93
N LEU A 60 -17.12 10.35 48.99
CA LEU A 60 -17.36 11.81 49.08
C LEU A 60 -18.28 12.15 50.26
N ALA A 61 -19.39 11.43 50.43
CA ALA A 61 -20.35 11.64 51.51
C ALA A 61 -19.74 11.37 52.90
N ASN A 62 -18.78 10.45 52.99
CA ASN A 62 -18.03 10.22 54.21
C ASN A 62 -16.99 11.33 54.48
N ALA A 63 -16.38 11.90 53.43
CA ALA A 63 -15.37 12.96 53.55
C ALA A 63 -15.94 14.31 54.02
N ILE A 64 -17.11 14.70 53.50
CA ILE A 64 -17.69 16.02 53.75
C ILE A 64 -18.36 16.18 55.14
N GLY A 65 -18.47 15.12 55.93
CA GLY A 65 -19.08 15.18 57.27
C GLY A 65 -20.59 15.47 57.27
N GLU A 66 -21.18 15.70 58.45
CA GLU A 66 -22.65 15.72 58.64
C GLU A 66 -23.40 16.88 57.99
N LYS A 67 -22.76 18.05 57.82
CA LYS A 67 -23.41 19.22 57.21
C LYS A 67 -23.18 19.34 55.70
N GLY A 68 -22.27 18.54 55.14
CA GLY A 68 -22.02 18.51 53.71
C GLY A 68 -23.12 17.75 52.96
N ARG A 69 -23.22 17.98 51.66
CA ARG A 69 -24.16 17.27 50.78
C ARG A 69 -23.50 16.86 49.47
N VAL A 70 -23.82 15.65 49.00
CA VAL A 70 -23.49 15.16 47.66
C VAL A 70 -24.77 15.07 46.84
N THR A 71 -24.83 15.80 45.73
CA THR A 71 -25.82 15.58 44.68
C THR A 71 -25.17 14.72 43.59
N ALA A 72 -25.58 13.47 43.50
CA ALA A 72 -24.99 12.46 42.63
C ALA A 72 -25.91 12.20 41.43
N ILE A 73 -25.43 12.48 40.23
CA ILE A 73 -26.22 12.45 38.99
C ILE A 73 -25.75 11.32 38.10
N ASP A 74 -26.69 10.54 37.58
CA ASP A 74 -26.41 9.56 36.54
C ASP A 74 -27.59 9.46 35.54
N PRO A 75 -27.35 9.54 34.21
CA PRO A 75 -28.41 9.38 33.22
C PRO A 75 -28.85 7.92 33.00
N ALA A 76 -28.11 6.93 33.50
CA ALA A 76 -28.40 5.51 33.27
C ALA A 76 -29.70 5.05 33.95
N SER A 77 -30.28 3.96 33.46
CA SER A 77 -31.46 3.35 34.07
C SER A 77 -31.16 2.84 35.48
N LEU A 78 -32.09 2.97 36.43
CA LEU A 78 -31.98 2.36 37.75
C LEU A 78 -31.94 0.83 37.71
N ASP A 79 -32.35 0.21 36.59
CA ASP A 79 -32.27 -1.23 36.36
C ASP A 79 -30.92 -1.66 35.74
N TYR A 80 -30.04 -0.71 35.42
CA TYR A 80 -28.71 -0.98 34.86
C TYR A 80 -27.72 -1.41 35.94
N GLY A 81 -26.74 -2.24 35.61
CA GLY A 81 -25.62 -2.58 36.50
C GLY A 81 -25.60 -4.04 36.97
N SER A 82 -24.40 -4.51 37.31
CA SER A 82 -24.10 -5.83 37.86
C SER A 82 -22.96 -5.71 38.88
N PRO A 83 -22.91 -6.50 39.96
CA PRO A 83 -23.90 -7.51 40.39
C PRO A 83 -25.17 -6.90 41.00
N TYR A 84 -25.16 -5.59 41.26
CA TYR A 84 -26.32 -4.83 41.72
C TYR A 84 -26.73 -3.85 40.64
N THR A 85 -28.03 -3.61 40.51
CA THR A 85 -28.48 -2.49 39.70
C THR A 85 -28.16 -1.16 40.40
N LEU A 86 -28.12 -0.06 39.64
CA LEU A 86 -27.95 1.30 40.17
C LEU A 86 -29.00 1.59 41.24
N GLY A 87 -30.27 1.26 41.00
CA GLY A 87 -31.34 1.44 41.97
C GLY A 87 -31.13 0.66 43.27
N GLN A 88 -30.64 -0.59 43.19
CA GLN A 88 -30.31 -1.40 44.37
C GLN A 88 -29.15 -0.80 45.15
N ALA A 89 -28.08 -0.39 44.47
CA ALA A 89 -26.91 0.19 45.09
C ALA A 89 -27.23 1.54 45.75
N GLN A 90 -27.94 2.41 45.04
CA GLN A 90 -28.37 3.71 45.55
C GLN A 90 -29.32 3.58 46.75
N ALA A 91 -30.27 2.63 46.73
CA ALA A 91 -31.15 2.37 47.86
C ALA A 91 -30.39 1.89 49.11
N HIS A 92 -29.39 1.02 48.90
CA HIS A 92 -28.51 0.57 49.99
C HIS A 92 -27.69 1.73 50.58
N LEU A 93 -27.10 2.56 49.73
CA LEU A 93 -26.34 3.74 50.16
C LEU A 93 -27.22 4.77 50.89
N LYS A 94 -28.47 4.97 50.45
CA LYS A 94 -29.45 5.83 51.16
C LYS A 94 -29.81 5.29 52.56
N ALA A 95 -29.75 3.98 52.76
CA ALA A 95 -29.98 3.36 54.07
C ALA A 95 -28.72 3.32 54.97
N SER A 96 -27.56 3.72 54.44
CA SER A 96 -26.30 3.75 55.18
C SER A 96 -26.20 4.98 56.11
N PRO A 97 -25.24 5.03 57.05
CA PRO A 97 -25.03 6.17 57.94
C PRO A 97 -24.75 7.51 57.24
N VAL A 98 -24.32 7.48 55.98
CA VAL A 98 -24.07 8.69 55.16
C VAL A 98 -25.23 9.01 54.22
N GLY A 99 -26.31 8.22 54.23
CA GLY A 99 -27.41 8.31 53.27
C GLY A 99 -28.14 9.65 53.28
N GLU A 100 -28.32 10.28 54.45
CA GLU A 100 -28.95 11.60 54.58
C GLU A 100 -28.16 12.71 53.86
N ARG A 101 -26.87 12.48 53.60
CA ARG A 101 -25.98 13.43 52.90
C ARG A 101 -26.03 13.27 51.39
N ILE A 102 -26.69 12.22 50.88
CA ILE A 102 -26.66 11.84 49.45
C ILE A 102 -28.02 12.07 48.79
N LYS A 103 -28.02 12.89 47.75
CA LYS A 103 -29.15 13.07 46.84
C LYS A 103 -28.83 12.47 45.49
N PHE A 104 -29.32 11.26 45.23
CA PHE A 104 -29.27 10.65 43.90
C PHE A 104 -30.31 11.27 42.97
N VAL A 105 -29.90 11.60 41.75
CA VAL A 105 -30.73 12.17 40.70
C VAL A 105 -30.50 11.41 39.39
N GLN A 106 -31.56 10.82 38.85
CA GLN A 106 -31.51 10.18 37.54
C GLN A 106 -31.85 11.21 36.45
N ALA A 107 -30.83 11.84 35.87
CA ALA A 107 -31.00 12.89 34.87
C ALA A 107 -29.76 13.01 33.96
N ASP A 108 -29.96 13.58 32.77
CA ASP A 108 -28.84 14.07 31.97
C ASP A 108 -28.13 15.23 32.72
N PRO A 109 -26.79 15.19 32.89
CA PRO A 109 -26.06 16.21 33.64
C PRO A 109 -26.25 17.64 33.14
N VAL A 110 -26.27 17.85 31.82
CA VAL A 110 -26.42 19.20 31.24
C VAL A 110 -27.85 19.68 31.45
N ALA A 111 -28.84 18.85 31.14
CA ALA A 111 -30.24 19.18 31.37
C ALA A 111 -30.55 19.47 32.85
N PHE A 112 -29.93 18.72 33.77
CA PHE A 112 -30.06 18.97 35.21
C PHE A 112 -29.51 20.35 35.59
N LEU A 113 -28.30 20.70 35.15
CA LEU A 113 -27.65 21.98 35.43
C LEU A 113 -28.41 23.18 34.84
N GLU A 114 -29.11 22.98 33.73
CA GLU A 114 -30.03 23.96 33.14
C GLU A 114 -31.33 24.10 33.94
N SER A 115 -31.81 23.01 34.54
CA SER A 115 -33.07 22.99 35.30
C SER A 115 -32.97 23.57 36.72
N THR A 116 -31.75 23.71 37.27
CA THR A 116 -31.50 24.17 38.63
C THR A 116 -30.67 25.45 38.66
N ASN A 117 -30.88 26.27 39.70
CA ASN A 117 -30.01 27.40 40.02
C ASN A 117 -29.11 27.14 41.24
N GLU A 118 -29.06 25.88 41.68
CA GLU A 118 -28.20 25.45 42.77
C GLU A 118 -26.72 25.63 42.42
N HIS A 119 -25.96 26.16 43.37
CA HIS A 119 -24.52 26.35 43.26
C HIS A 119 -23.78 25.31 44.09
N TYR A 120 -22.69 24.79 43.55
CA TYR A 120 -21.89 23.73 44.17
C TYR A 120 -20.50 24.27 44.49
N THR A 121 -19.94 23.86 45.64
CA THR A 121 -18.54 24.22 45.95
C THR A 121 -17.60 23.43 45.05
N THR A 122 -17.94 22.18 44.73
CA THR A 122 -17.09 21.28 43.95
C THR A 122 -17.92 20.43 43.00
N ALA A 123 -17.51 20.34 41.74
CA ALA A 123 -18.01 19.33 40.81
C ALA A 123 -16.96 18.22 40.62
N VAL A 124 -17.38 16.96 40.68
CA VAL A 124 -16.53 15.77 40.54
C VAL A 124 -16.94 14.97 39.31
N ILE A 125 -15.97 14.65 38.46
CA ILE A 125 -16.09 13.78 37.29
C ILE A 125 -15.05 12.67 37.45
N ALA A 126 -15.46 11.50 37.91
CA ALA A 126 -14.54 10.41 38.27
C ALA A 126 -14.80 9.15 37.44
N HIS A 127 -13.87 8.81 36.54
CA HIS A 127 -13.87 7.58 35.73
C HIS A 127 -15.18 7.35 34.98
N CYS A 128 -15.80 8.42 34.52
CA CYS A 128 -17.08 8.38 33.82
C CYS A 128 -17.02 9.02 32.42
N ILE A 129 -15.91 9.66 32.04
CA ILE A 129 -15.79 10.33 30.74
C ILE A 129 -15.83 9.30 29.60
N TRP A 130 -15.27 8.11 29.83
CA TRP A 130 -15.30 7.04 28.81
C TRP A 130 -16.70 6.58 28.42
N TYR A 131 -17.71 6.81 29.26
CA TYR A 131 -19.12 6.46 29.00
C TYR A 131 -19.83 7.50 28.12
N PHE A 132 -19.21 8.67 27.90
CA PHE A 132 -19.86 9.76 27.18
C PHE A 132 -20.06 9.38 25.72
N SER A 133 -21.14 9.89 25.15
CA SER A 133 -21.51 9.60 23.75
C SER A 133 -20.56 10.22 22.73
N SER A 134 -19.88 11.31 23.10
CA SER A 134 -18.93 12.01 22.25
C SER A 134 -18.05 12.96 23.06
N PRO A 135 -16.91 13.42 22.51
CA PRO A 135 -16.11 14.49 23.12
C PRO A 135 -16.89 15.79 23.34
N SER A 136 -17.86 16.09 22.46
CA SER A 136 -18.72 17.28 22.56
C SER A 136 -19.61 17.27 23.81
N ALA A 137 -19.98 16.10 24.33
CA ALA A 137 -20.73 15.99 25.58
C ALA A 137 -19.90 16.52 26.77
N LEU A 138 -18.59 16.26 26.79
CA LEU A 138 -17.71 16.80 27.82
C LEU A 138 -17.57 18.33 27.69
N VAL A 139 -17.47 18.85 26.47
CA VAL A 139 -17.43 20.32 26.23
C VAL A 139 -18.67 21.00 26.80
N GLN A 140 -19.86 20.49 26.48
CA GLN A 140 -21.12 21.06 26.96
C GLN A 140 -21.23 20.99 28.48
N LEU A 141 -20.85 19.86 29.07
CA LEU A 141 -20.84 19.68 30.52
C LEU A 141 -19.88 20.66 31.21
N LEU A 142 -18.64 20.78 30.75
CA LEU A 142 -17.66 21.68 31.36
C LEU A 142 -18.08 23.15 31.24
N HIS A 143 -18.68 23.53 30.10
CA HIS A 143 -19.25 24.86 29.93
C HIS A 143 -20.40 25.12 30.92
N ALA A 144 -21.31 24.17 31.10
CA ALA A 144 -22.41 24.29 32.06
C ALA A 144 -21.89 24.38 33.51
N LEU A 145 -20.91 23.55 33.86
CA LEU A 145 -20.29 23.53 35.19
C LEU A 145 -19.52 24.81 35.51
N GLY A 146 -18.91 25.47 34.53
CA GLY A 146 -18.11 26.67 34.73
C GLY A 146 -18.87 27.83 35.41
N SER A 147 -20.20 27.85 35.30
CA SER A 147 -21.07 28.84 35.99
C SER A 147 -21.74 28.33 37.28
N ARG A 148 -21.51 27.07 37.65
CA ARG A 148 -22.27 26.36 38.70
C ARG A 148 -21.39 25.76 39.80
N ALA A 149 -20.08 25.69 39.61
CA ALA A 149 -19.14 25.16 40.58
C ALA A 149 -17.89 26.04 40.74
N ASP A 150 -17.42 26.21 41.98
CA ASP A 150 -16.18 26.97 42.25
C ASP A 150 -14.94 26.22 41.74
N ARG A 151 -14.94 24.88 41.82
CA ARG A 151 -13.88 24.02 41.30
C ARG A 151 -14.41 22.75 40.66
N ILE A 152 -13.68 22.25 39.67
CA ILE A 152 -14.00 21.01 38.94
C ILE A 152 -12.84 20.03 39.09
N CYS A 153 -13.14 18.86 39.64
CA CYS A 153 -12.22 17.77 39.92
C CYS A 153 -12.46 16.64 38.91
N ILE A 154 -11.45 16.34 38.09
CA ILE A 154 -11.53 15.30 37.06
C ILE A 154 -10.52 14.19 37.35
N ALA A 155 -10.97 12.94 37.31
CA ALA A 155 -10.10 11.76 37.29
C ALA A 155 -10.50 10.83 36.15
N GLU A 156 -9.53 10.41 35.34
CA GLU A 156 -9.72 9.47 34.23
C GLU A 156 -8.41 8.71 33.97
N TYR A 157 -8.46 7.56 33.28
CA TYR A 157 -7.24 6.76 33.03
C TYR A 157 -6.25 7.49 32.12
N ALA A 158 -4.95 7.40 32.45
CA ALA A 158 -3.88 8.20 31.84
C ALA A 158 -3.49 7.84 30.39
N LEU A 159 -4.08 6.79 29.82
CA LEU A 159 -3.70 6.20 28.52
C LEU A 159 -2.21 5.86 28.36
N THR A 160 -1.54 5.64 29.49
CA THR A 160 -0.14 5.20 29.56
C THR A 160 -0.04 4.09 30.59
N ALA A 161 0.81 3.11 30.34
CA ALA A 161 1.05 1.99 31.24
C ALA A 161 2.45 2.12 31.85
N THR A 162 2.52 2.31 33.16
CA THR A 162 3.78 2.29 33.93
C THR A 162 4.21 0.86 34.30
N ASP A 163 3.28 -0.09 34.26
CA ASP A 163 3.49 -1.52 34.46
C ASP A 163 3.10 -2.28 33.18
N PRO A 164 3.96 -3.17 32.64
CA PRO A 164 3.64 -3.98 31.47
C PRO A 164 2.34 -4.79 31.60
N ARG A 165 1.97 -5.22 32.81
CA ARG A 165 0.72 -5.96 33.09
C ARG A 165 -0.53 -5.14 32.82
N SER A 166 -0.42 -3.81 32.77
CA SER A 166 -1.52 -2.88 32.50
C SER A 166 -1.68 -2.55 31.01
N VAL A 167 -0.76 -2.97 30.14
CA VAL A 167 -0.87 -2.77 28.69
C VAL A 167 -2.13 -3.40 28.09
N PRO A 168 -2.53 -4.64 28.45
CA PRO A 168 -3.77 -5.24 27.94
C PRO A 168 -5.03 -4.40 28.23
N HIS A 169 -5.09 -3.74 29.40
CA HIS A 169 -6.20 -2.83 29.72
C HIS A 169 -6.28 -1.66 28.73
N LEU A 170 -5.14 -1.00 28.46
CA LEU A 170 -5.07 0.10 27.49
C LEU A 170 -5.50 -0.34 26.08
N LEU A 171 -4.98 -1.48 25.61
CA LEU A 171 -5.34 -2.03 24.31
C LEU A 171 -6.83 -2.37 24.23
N SER A 172 -7.39 -2.92 25.30
CA SER A 172 -8.80 -3.29 25.37
C SER A 172 -9.70 -2.07 25.33
N ALA A 173 -9.40 -1.03 26.13
CA ALA A 173 -10.16 0.21 26.13
C ALA A 173 -10.13 0.92 24.76
N LEU A 174 -8.96 1.01 24.13
CA LEU A 174 -8.82 1.58 22.77
C LEU A 174 -9.58 0.75 21.72
N THR A 175 -9.60 -0.57 21.86
CA THR A 175 -10.33 -1.48 20.97
C THR A 175 -11.83 -1.30 21.11
N GLN A 176 -12.35 -1.22 22.34
CA GLN A 176 -13.76 -0.96 22.62
C GLN A 176 -14.19 0.41 22.12
N ALA A 177 -13.48 1.49 22.46
CA ALA A 177 -13.82 2.82 21.97
C ALA A 177 -13.81 2.91 20.44
N SER A 178 -12.85 2.23 19.79
CA SER A 178 -12.83 2.10 18.33
C SER A 178 -14.07 1.37 17.82
N MET A 179 -14.51 0.29 18.45
CA MET A 179 -15.73 -0.39 18.02
C MET A 179 -16.99 0.46 18.26
N GLU A 180 -17.13 1.03 19.44
CA GLU A 180 -18.33 1.71 19.91
C GLU A 180 -18.63 3.00 19.16
N CYS A 181 -17.60 3.75 18.75
CA CYS A 181 -17.80 4.95 17.92
C CYS A 181 -18.40 4.66 16.53
N ARG A 182 -18.47 3.37 16.14
CA ARG A 182 -19.07 2.91 14.88
C ARG A 182 -20.51 2.42 15.05
N LYS A 183 -21.00 2.29 16.29
CA LYS A 183 -22.40 1.92 16.57
C LYS A 183 -23.29 3.17 16.52
N PRO A 184 -24.44 3.15 15.82
CA PRO A 184 -25.37 4.29 15.79
C PRO A 184 -25.98 4.59 17.16
N ALA A 185 -26.09 3.57 18.01
CA ALA A 185 -26.38 3.69 19.42
C ALA A 185 -25.50 2.70 20.18
N SER A 186 -24.81 3.18 21.21
CA SER A 186 -23.96 2.36 22.07
C SER A 186 -24.45 2.46 23.51
N LYS A 187 -24.46 1.31 24.20
CA LYS A 187 -24.70 1.18 25.63
C LYS A 187 -23.47 0.66 26.38
N SER A 188 -22.31 0.64 25.72
CA SER A 188 -21.06 0.15 26.33
C SER A 188 -20.52 1.13 27.37
N ASN A 189 -19.70 0.61 28.28
CA ASN A 189 -18.99 1.40 29.28
C ASN A 189 -17.86 2.24 28.66
N VAL A 190 -17.18 1.69 27.64
CA VAL A 190 -16.06 2.37 26.96
C VAL A 190 -16.46 2.82 25.57
N ARG A 191 -16.87 4.09 25.45
CA ARG A 191 -17.38 4.72 24.22
C ARG A 191 -16.45 5.79 23.68
N THR A 192 -16.04 6.73 24.54
CA THR A 192 -15.21 7.87 24.16
C THR A 192 -13.94 7.91 25.01
N VAL A 193 -12.85 7.36 24.49
CA VAL A 193 -11.55 7.40 25.18
C VAL A 193 -10.84 8.71 24.86
N LEU A 194 -10.73 9.60 25.86
CA LEU A 194 -9.99 10.86 25.78
C LEU A 194 -8.68 10.77 26.56
N SER A 195 -7.61 11.32 25.97
CA SER A 195 -6.32 11.45 26.66
C SER A 195 -6.35 12.61 27.67
N PRO A 196 -5.48 12.58 28.70
CA PRO A 196 -5.33 13.73 29.61
C PRO A 196 -5.06 15.04 28.87
N ALA A 197 -4.25 15.01 27.80
CA ALA A 197 -3.99 16.17 26.96
C ALA A 197 -5.27 16.70 26.29
N ALA A 198 -6.13 15.82 25.76
CA ALA A 198 -7.39 16.22 25.14
C ALA A 198 -8.38 16.80 26.16
N ILE A 199 -8.47 16.21 27.36
CA ILE A 199 -9.30 16.73 28.46
C ILE A 199 -8.85 18.15 28.84
N ARG A 200 -7.54 18.39 28.97
CA ARG A 200 -6.99 19.73 29.24
C ARG A 200 -7.33 20.74 28.14
N GLN A 201 -7.20 20.34 26.88
CA GLN A 201 -7.55 21.20 25.75
C GLN A 201 -9.04 21.57 25.76
N ILE A 202 -9.92 20.60 26.03
CA ILE A 202 -11.38 20.80 26.11
C ILE A 202 -11.74 21.71 27.30
N ALA A 203 -11.12 21.50 28.47
CA ALA A 203 -11.31 22.35 29.63
C ALA A 203 -10.87 23.79 29.36
N GLY A 204 -9.68 23.98 28.76
CA GLY A 204 -9.19 25.30 28.37
C GLY A 204 -10.09 26.02 27.36
N ALA A 205 -10.62 25.29 26.37
CA ALA A 205 -11.60 25.82 25.43
C ALA A 205 -12.93 26.22 26.09
N SER A 206 -13.25 25.62 27.24
CA SER A 206 -14.44 25.93 28.05
C SER A 206 -14.20 27.07 29.05
N GLY A 207 -13.05 27.75 28.99
CA GLY A 207 -12.70 28.85 29.88
C GLY A 207 -12.15 28.43 31.25
N LEU A 208 -11.82 27.15 31.44
CA LEU A 208 -11.30 26.62 32.70
C LEU A 208 -9.77 26.61 32.71
N GLY A 209 -9.17 27.06 33.82
CA GLY A 209 -7.74 26.97 34.06
C GLY A 209 -7.36 25.71 34.84
N LEU A 210 -6.24 25.08 34.49
CA LEU A 210 -5.71 23.94 35.23
C LEU A 210 -5.03 24.39 36.53
N LEU A 211 -5.51 23.92 37.67
CA LEU A 211 -4.89 24.20 38.98
C LEU A 211 -3.75 23.22 39.31
N ARG A 212 -4.00 21.92 39.15
CA ARG A 212 -3.04 20.84 39.43
C ARG A 212 -3.34 19.59 38.62
N GLU A 213 -2.30 18.80 38.33
CA GLU A 213 -2.39 17.52 37.63
C GLU A 213 -1.41 16.52 38.26
N GLN A 214 -1.85 15.27 38.45
CA GLN A 214 -1.01 14.17 38.94
C GLN A 214 -1.51 12.85 38.36
N THR A 215 -0.57 11.95 38.03
CA THR A 215 -0.88 10.56 37.66
C THR A 215 -0.68 9.66 38.89
N PHE A 216 -1.67 8.80 39.16
CA PHE A 216 -1.63 7.83 40.25
C PHE A 216 -1.43 6.43 39.69
N VAL A 217 -0.63 5.62 40.39
CA VAL A 217 -0.62 4.17 40.18
C VAL A 217 -1.67 3.59 41.12
N PRO A 218 -2.70 2.88 40.60
CA PRO A 218 -3.74 2.31 41.45
C PRO A 218 -3.17 1.27 42.42
N VAL A 219 -3.87 1.07 43.54
CA VAL A 219 -3.55 0.00 44.48
C VAL A 219 -3.73 -1.38 43.84
N GLU A 220 -2.99 -2.36 44.34
CA GLU A 220 -3.15 -3.75 43.89
C GLU A 220 -4.57 -4.24 44.21
N GLY A 221 -5.20 -4.95 43.26
CA GLY A 221 -6.59 -5.41 43.40
C GLY A 221 -7.63 -4.60 42.62
N MET A 222 -7.25 -3.53 41.91
CA MET A 222 -8.14 -2.86 40.96
C MET A 222 -8.41 -3.78 39.74
N LEU A 223 -9.69 -4.11 39.50
CA LEU A 223 -10.11 -5.11 38.52
C LEU A 223 -10.59 -4.54 37.19
N ASP A 224 -10.62 -3.22 37.04
CA ASP A 224 -11.10 -2.52 35.85
C ASP A 224 -10.44 -3.07 34.57
N GLY A 225 -9.11 -3.24 34.61
CA GLY A 225 -8.37 -3.83 33.49
C GLY A 225 -8.74 -5.28 33.19
N VAL A 226 -9.10 -6.08 34.20
CA VAL A 226 -9.55 -7.46 34.02
C VAL A 226 -10.93 -7.48 33.36
N TRP A 227 -11.82 -6.58 33.76
CA TRP A 227 -13.16 -6.47 33.18
C TRP A 227 -13.11 -6.02 31.72
N GLU A 228 -12.32 -5.00 31.39
CA GLU A 228 -12.23 -4.52 30.01
C GLU A 228 -11.52 -5.51 29.08
N VAL A 229 -10.50 -6.22 29.57
CA VAL A 229 -9.89 -7.33 28.83
C VAL A 229 -10.89 -8.46 28.64
N GLY A 230 -11.61 -8.84 29.70
CA GLY A 230 -12.64 -9.88 29.65
C GLY A 230 -13.72 -9.56 28.61
N ALA A 231 -14.19 -8.32 28.56
CA ALA A 231 -15.19 -7.87 27.59
C ALA A 231 -14.72 -8.04 26.14
N VAL A 232 -13.45 -7.74 25.83
CA VAL A 232 -12.89 -7.86 24.47
C VAL A 232 -12.57 -9.31 24.10
N MET A 233 -12.30 -10.16 25.10
CA MET A 233 -12.01 -11.58 24.91
C MET A 233 -13.26 -12.46 24.80
N ASP A 234 -14.44 -11.92 25.07
CA ASP A 234 -15.71 -12.64 24.97
C ASP A 234 -16.04 -12.96 23.49
N GLU A 235 -16.54 -14.17 23.22
CA GLU A 235 -16.89 -14.59 21.85
C GLU A 235 -17.96 -13.68 21.23
N ALA A 236 -18.90 -13.16 22.03
CA ALA A 236 -19.93 -12.24 21.55
C ALA A 236 -19.33 -10.91 21.04
N TYR A 237 -18.19 -10.48 21.60
CA TYR A 237 -17.47 -9.30 21.14
C TYR A 237 -16.87 -9.51 19.74
N VAL A 238 -16.36 -10.72 19.46
CA VAL A 238 -15.83 -11.09 18.14
C VAL A 238 -16.95 -11.17 17.11
N GLU A 239 -18.09 -11.76 17.46
CA GLU A 239 -19.27 -11.80 16.59
C GLU A 239 -19.79 -10.38 16.26
N GLU A 240 -19.79 -9.49 17.24
CA GLU A 240 -20.19 -8.09 17.04
C GLU A 240 -19.22 -7.33 16.13
N ILE A 241 -17.90 -7.59 16.25
CA ILE A 241 -16.89 -7.08 15.30
C ILE A 241 -17.16 -7.58 13.89
N ASP A 242 -17.51 -8.85 13.71
CA ASP A 242 -17.79 -9.44 12.40
C ASP A 242 -19.07 -8.86 11.78
N LEU A 243 -20.11 -8.63 12.59
CA LEU A 243 -21.37 -8.01 12.17
C LEU A 243 -21.18 -6.53 11.78
N LEU A 244 -20.51 -5.74 12.62
CA LEU A 244 -20.13 -4.36 12.29
C LEU A 244 -19.17 -4.31 11.10
N GLY A 245 -18.25 -5.27 10.99
CA GLY A 245 -17.32 -5.44 9.89
C GLY A 245 -18.02 -5.58 8.54
N ARG A 246 -19.13 -6.31 8.47
CA ARG A 246 -19.95 -6.47 7.24
C ARG A 246 -20.59 -5.16 6.77
N GLY A 247 -21.01 -4.27 7.69
CA GLY A 247 -21.57 -2.95 7.36
C GLY A 247 -20.51 -1.84 7.19
N CYS A 248 -19.40 -1.92 7.93
CA CYS A 248 -18.33 -0.91 7.94
C CYS A 248 -17.32 -1.07 6.80
N LEU A 249 -17.27 -2.20 6.09
CA LEU A 249 -16.38 -2.36 4.93
C LEU A 249 -16.62 -1.34 3.80
N GLY A 250 -17.77 -0.67 3.78
CA GLY A 250 -18.01 0.49 2.90
C GLY A 250 -17.59 1.85 3.49
N ARG A 251 -17.48 2.00 4.83
CA ARG A 251 -17.13 3.27 5.50
C ARG A 251 -15.67 3.35 5.99
N ARG A 252 -15.03 2.20 6.26
CA ARG A 252 -13.61 2.10 6.64
C ARG A 252 -12.73 2.68 5.54
N SER A 253 -13.08 2.39 4.30
CA SER A 253 -12.47 2.90 3.09
C SER A 253 -12.64 4.40 2.91
N SER A 254 -13.79 4.99 3.26
CA SER A 254 -13.99 6.46 3.18
C SER A 254 -13.22 7.25 4.24
N ILE A 255 -13.07 6.71 5.46
CA ILE A 255 -12.31 7.39 6.55
C ILE A 255 -10.80 7.19 6.36
N GLN A 256 -10.34 6.01 5.92
CA GLN A 256 -8.96 5.81 5.46
C GLN A 256 -8.65 6.77 4.30
N CYS A 257 -9.52 6.85 3.30
CA CYS A 257 -9.35 7.79 2.18
C CYS A 257 -9.25 9.24 2.67
N LEU A 258 -10.06 9.67 3.65
CA LEU A 258 -9.97 10.99 4.29
C LEU A 258 -8.68 11.20 5.10
N SER A 259 -8.22 10.22 5.89
CA SER A 259 -6.94 10.34 6.60
C SER A 259 -5.76 10.34 5.63
N TYR A 260 -5.86 9.63 4.51
CA TYR A 260 -4.86 9.69 3.44
C TYR A 260 -4.89 11.02 2.72
N TYR A 261 -6.07 11.59 2.46
CA TYR A 261 -6.16 12.94 1.92
C TYR A 261 -5.48 13.93 2.84
N GLN A 262 -5.68 13.80 4.14
CA GLN A 262 -5.09 14.69 5.12
C GLN A 262 -3.57 14.49 5.22
N GLU A 263 -3.09 13.25 5.33
CA GLU A 263 -1.67 12.94 5.41
C GLU A 263 -0.93 13.29 4.11
N PHE A 264 -1.54 13.02 2.95
CA PHE A 264 -1.01 13.47 1.66
C PHE A 264 -1.00 15.00 1.61
N SER A 265 -2.12 15.68 1.92
CA SER A 265 -2.17 17.15 1.99
C SER A 265 -1.10 17.73 2.92
N ASP A 266 -0.81 17.10 4.06
CA ASP A 266 0.24 17.52 4.98
C ASP A 266 1.66 17.28 4.43
N ILE A 267 1.87 16.24 3.61
CA ILE A 267 3.10 16.07 2.82
C ILE A 267 3.20 17.20 1.80
N LEU A 268 2.09 17.53 1.15
CA LEU A 268 2.00 18.51 0.07
C LEU A 268 2.23 19.95 0.54
N ASP A 269 1.55 20.36 1.60
CA ASP A 269 1.67 21.71 2.17
C ASP A 269 3.07 21.91 2.74
N ASN A 270 3.65 20.89 3.36
CA ASN A 270 5.05 20.93 3.81
C ASN A 270 6.03 21.08 2.63
N TYR A 271 5.81 20.36 1.52
CA TYR A 271 6.66 20.51 0.33
C TYR A 271 6.55 21.92 -0.26
N LYS A 272 5.33 22.44 -0.47
CA LYS A 272 5.10 23.78 -1.02
C LYS A 272 5.66 24.91 -0.16
N LEU A 273 5.48 24.83 1.17
CA LEU A 273 5.98 25.85 2.10
C LEU A 273 7.50 25.94 2.10
N ASN A 274 8.18 24.81 1.86
CA ASN A 274 9.64 24.69 1.96
C ASN A 274 10.36 24.65 0.60
N PHE A 275 9.64 24.54 -0.53
CA PHE A 275 10.21 24.57 -1.88
C PHE A 275 10.24 25.99 -2.45
N LYS A 276 11.12 26.84 -1.89
CA LYS A 276 11.26 28.25 -2.25
C LYS A 276 12.68 28.59 -2.70
N PRO A 277 12.87 29.65 -3.52
CA PRO A 277 14.20 30.10 -3.94
C PRO A 277 15.11 30.41 -2.74
N GLU A 278 14.54 30.96 -1.65
CA GLU A 278 15.30 31.35 -0.45
C GLU A 278 15.78 30.16 0.41
N LEU A 279 15.28 28.94 0.12
CA LEU A 279 15.57 27.72 0.88
C LEU A 279 16.28 26.65 0.02
N SER A 280 16.96 27.08 -1.05
CA SER A 280 17.59 26.20 -2.04
C SER A 280 18.49 25.12 -1.43
N ASP A 281 19.22 25.45 -0.37
CA ASP A 281 20.18 24.56 0.29
C ASP A 281 19.51 23.44 1.09
N GLY A 282 18.24 23.62 1.47
CA GLY A 282 17.43 22.64 2.23
C GLY A 282 16.61 21.68 1.36
N ILE A 283 16.61 21.86 0.03
CA ILE A 283 15.80 21.08 -0.91
C ILE A 283 16.12 19.57 -0.89
N PRO A 284 17.39 19.11 -0.82
CA PRO A 284 17.70 17.68 -0.75
C PRO A 284 17.06 17.00 0.47
N ALA A 285 17.19 17.60 1.66
CA ALA A 285 16.61 17.07 2.89
C ALA A 285 15.08 17.10 2.86
N LEU A 286 14.48 18.09 2.20
CA LEU A 286 13.03 18.14 1.96
C LEU A 286 12.57 16.98 1.06
N GLN A 287 13.26 16.73 -0.06
CA GLN A 287 12.95 15.64 -0.98
C GLN A 287 13.08 14.27 -0.31
N GLU A 288 14.08 14.08 0.56
CA GLU A 288 14.25 12.85 1.34
C GLU A 288 13.11 12.63 2.36
N ARG A 289 12.73 13.68 3.10
CA ARG A 289 11.58 13.59 4.02
C ARG A 289 10.27 13.27 3.29
N VAL A 290 10.03 13.90 2.14
CA VAL A 290 8.84 13.62 1.32
C VAL A 290 8.88 12.19 0.77
N ALA A 291 10.02 11.73 0.27
CA ALA A 291 10.17 10.36 -0.21
C ALA A 291 9.87 9.31 0.88
N ASN A 292 10.35 9.54 2.11
CA ASN A 292 10.05 8.69 3.26
C ASN A 292 8.54 8.66 3.57
N ARG A 293 7.90 9.83 3.70
CA ARG A 293 6.47 9.90 4.02
C ARG A 293 5.59 9.29 2.93
N VAL A 294 5.93 9.49 1.65
CA VAL A 294 5.22 8.85 0.53
C VAL A 294 5.41 7.34 0.55
N TYR A 295 6.62 6.86 0.84
CA TYR A 295 6.89 5.43 0.97
C TYR A 295 6.11 4.78 2.13
N ASP A 296 6.13 5.41 3.30
CA ASP A 296 5.40 4.94 4.48
C ASP A 296 3.90 4.90 4.21
N LEU A 297 3.36 5.91 3.51
CA LEU A 297 1.98 5.93 3.05
C LEU A 297 1.68 4.76 2.10
N LEU A 298 2.52 4.50 1.10
CA LEU A 298 2.28 3.42 0.13
C LEU A 298 2.39 2.02 0.76
N THR A 299 3.34 1.83 1.68
CA THR A 299 3.60 0.53 2.32
C THR A 299 2.63 0.20 3.45
N SER A 300 2.29 1.17 4.30
CA SER A 300 1.31 0.98 5.38
C SER A 300 -0.07 0.60 4.87
N ASN A 301 -0.41 1.03 3.65
CA ASN A 301 -1.70 0.74 3.01
C ASN A 301 -1.74 -0.61 2.28
N GLY A 302 -0.59 -1.11 1.82
CA GLY A 302 -0.52 -2.39 1.14
C GLY A 302 -1.32 -2.45 -0.17
N GLY A 303 -1.55 -3.67 -0.67
CA GLY A 303 -2.50 -3.93 -1.76
C GLY A 303 -2.29 -3.07 -3.01
N LEU A 304 -3.30 -2.28 -3.38
CA LEU A 304 -3.27 -1.44 -4.58
C LEU A 304 -2.29 -0.27 -4.47
N TYR A 305 -2.04 0.28 -3.27
CA TYR A 305 -1.10 1.38 -3.09
C TYR A 305 0.33 0.97 -3.37
N ILE A 306 0.73 -0.24 -2.94
CA ILE A 306 2.01 -0.82 -3.36
C ILE A 306 2.06 -0.93 -4.88
N LYS A 307 0.98 -1.36 -5.55
CA LYS A 307 0.93 -1.41 -7.02
C LYS A 307 1.00 -0.05 -7.70
N ILE A 308 0.35 0.97 -7.16
CA ILE A 308 0.43 2.36 -7.65
C ILE A 308 1.87 2.86 -7.50
N GLY A 309 2.47 2.62 -6.33
CA GLY A 309 3.88 2.90 -6.07
C GLY A 309 4.80 2.16 -7.03
N GLN A 310 4.55 0.88 -7.32
CA GLN A 310 5.29 0.12 -8.33
C GLN A 310 5.07 0.70 -9.74
N ALA A 311 3.86 1.13 -10.10
CA ALA A 311 3.57 1.75 -11.39
C ALA A 311 4.32 3.08 -11.59
N ILE A 312 4.38 3.90 -10.53
CA ILE A 312 5.17 5.14 -10.50
C ILE A 312 6.68 4.82 -10.48
N GLY A 313 7.09 3.81 -9.71
CA GLY A 313 8.48 3.36 -9.56
C GLY A 313 9.09 2.84 -10.85
N ASN A 314 8.29 2.23 -11.73
CA ASN A 314 8.72 1.85 -13.08
C ASN A 314 9.16 3.04 -13.96
N ASN A 315 8.77 4.27 -13.61
CA ASN A 315 9.20 5.51 -14.25
C ASN A 315 10.06 6.38 -13.29
N ALA A 316 10.64 5.79 -12.25
CA ALA A 316 11.36 6.50 -11.19
C ALA A 316 12.51 7.37 -11.71
N ALA A 317 13.08 7.09 -12.89
CA ALA A 317 14.13 7.90 -13.49
C ALA A 317 13.76 9.38 -13.69
N LEU A 318 12.47 9.72 -13.72
CA LEU A 318 11.96 11.10 -13.80
C LEU A 318 11.69 11.75 -12.43
N LEU A 319 11.82 10.99 -11.34
CA LEU A 319 11.58 11.43 -9.96
C LEU A 319 12.89 11.85 -9.28
N PRO A 320 12.85 12.64 -8.18
CA PRO A 320 14.03 12.92 -7.38
C PRO A 320 14.68 11.65 -6.81
N ALA A 321 16.02 11.63 -6.70
CA ALA A 321 16.79 10.45 -6.27
C ALA A 321 16.28 9.77 -4.97
N PRO A 322 15.88 10.50 -3.91
CA PRO A 322 15.31 9.86 -2.71
C PRO A 322 14.01 9.08 -2.97
N MET A 323 13.16 9.54 -3.90
CA MET A 323 11.96 8.80 -4.30
C MET A 323 12.32 7.55 -5.12
N GLN A 324 13.37 7.61 -5.95
CA GLN A 324 13.81 6.46 -6.74
C GLN A 324 14.18 5.28 -5.84
N GLU A 325 14.99 5.52 -4.81
CA GLU A 325 15.44 4.48 -3.87
C GLU A 325 14.27 3.88 -3.07
N LYS A 326 13.33 4.72 -2.63
CA LYS A 326 12.19 4.26 -1.84
C LYS A 326 11.21 3.44 -2.67
N PHE A 327 10.93 3.85 -3.90
CA PHE A 327 9.98 3.15 -4.76
C PHE A 327 10.50 1.77 -5.21
N GLN A 328 11.81 1.55 -5.24
CA GLN A 328 12.39 0.21 -5.47
C GLN A 328 12.06 -0.78 -4.36
N LYS A 329 12.04 -0.34 -3.10
CA LYS A 329 11.72 -1.19 -1.95
C LYS A 329 10.25 -1.68 -1.98
N LEU A 330 9.40 -1.07 -2.80
CA LEU A 330 8.02 -1.53 -3.01
C LEU A 330 7.92 -2.81 -3.85
N PHE A 331 9.01 -3.23 -4.50
CA PHE A 331 9.05 -4.45 -5.32
C PHE A 331 9.53 -5.69 -4.53
N ASP A 332 9.86 -5.54 -3.24
CA ASP A 332 10.24 -6.66 -2.36
C ASP A 332 9.04 -7.59 -2.03
N ASP A 333 9.32 -8.86 -1.70
CA ASP A 333 8.31 -9.93 -1.54
C ASP A 333 7.19 -9.57 -0.53
N ALA A 334 5.94 -9.69 -0.98
CA ALA A 334 4.77 -9.40 -0.17
C ALA A 334 4.45 -10.54 0.83
N PRO A 335 4.07 -10.23 2.08
CA PRO A 335 3.78 -11.26 3.09
C PRO A 335 2.64 -12.20 2.65
N GLN A 336 2.77 -13.48 3.02
CA GLN A 336 1.78 -14.52 2.75
C GLN A 336 0.57 -14.39 3.69
N VAL A 337 -0.65 -14.69 3.22
CA VAL A 337 -1.80 -14.83 4.12
C VAL A 337 -1.91 -16.26 4.65
N PRO A 338 -2.43 -16.47 5.89
CA PRO A 338 -2.60 -17.80 6.45
C PRO A 338 -3.48 -18.71 5.58
N TYR A 339 -3.18 -20.01 5.57
CA TYR A 339 -3.94 -20.99 4.78
C TYR A 339 -5.44 -21.02 5.13
N THR A 340 -5.82 -20.72 6.37
CA THR A 340 -7.23 -20.60 6.77
C THR A 340 -8.00 -19.57 5.92
N VAL A 341 -7.34 -18.47 5.56
CA VAL A 341 -7.89 -17.43 4.68
C VAL A 341 -8.00 -17.93 3.24
N VAL A 342 -6.97 -18.62 2.74
CA VAL A 342 -6.95 -19.22 1.39
C VAL A 342 -8.08 -20.24 1.24
N ARG A 343 -8.21 -21.14 2.21
CA ARG A 343 -9.25 -22.15 2.28
C ARG A 343 -10.64 -21.52 2.26
N ALA A 344 -10.84 -20.42 2.99
CA ALA A 344 -12.12 -19.69 2.98
C ALA A 344 -12.45 -19.12 1.60
N VAL A 345 -11.48 -18.55 0.88
CA VAL A 345 -11.68 -18.07 -0.51
C VAL A 345 -12.04 -19.23 -1.43
N LEU A 346 -11.25 -20.30 -1.43
CA LEU A 346 -11.49 -21.47 -2.28
C LEU A 346 -12.87 -22.10 -2.01
N ARG A 347 -13.27 -22.22 -0.74
CA ARG A 347 -14.62 -22.67 -0.34
C ARG A 347 -15.72 -21.75 -0.85
N SER A 348 -15.52 -20.44 -0.78
CA SER A 348 -16.52 -19.47 -1.25
C SER A 348 -16.70 -19.49 -2.77
N GLU A 349 -15.63 -19.75 -3.53
CA GLU A 349 -15.65 -19.71 -5.00
C GLU A 349 -16.08 -21.06 -5.60
N PHE A 350 -15.69 -22.19 -5.00
CA PHE A 350 -16.01 -23.53 -5.53
C PHE A 350 -17.12 -24.26 -4.77
N GLY A 351 -17.57 -23.74 -3.63
CA GLY A 351 -18.58 -24.37 -2.77
C GLY A 351 -18.11 -25.66 -2.07
N ARG A 352 -16.82 -26.01 -2.17
CA ARG A 352 -16.21 -27.24 -1.64
C ARG A 352 -14.86 -26.92 -1.00
N ASP A 353 -14.38 -27.84 -0.15
CA ASP A 353 -13.01 -27.72 0.37
C ASP A 353 -11.94 -27.84 -0.73
N PRO A 354 -10.76 -27.25 -0.55
CA PRO A 354 -9.63 -27.42 -1.48
C PRO A 354 -9.23 -28.89 -1.65
N SER A 355 -9.20 -29.66 -0.57
CA SER A 355 -8.79 -31.07 -0.52
C SER A 355 -9.72 -31.90 0.38
N GLY A 356 -9.53 -33.23 0.43
CA GLY A 356 -10.40 -34.17 1.15
C GLY A 356 -11.26 -35.05 0.21
N PRO A 357 -12.12 -35.96 0.71
CA PRO A 357 -12.85 -36.89 -0.16
C PRO A 357 -13.72 -36.23 -1.24
N GLU A 358 -14.34 -35.09 -0.92
CA GLU A 358 -15.17 -34.31 -1.84
C GLU A 358 -14.51 -32.97 -2.27
N GLY A 359 -13.22 -32.81 -1.99
CA GLY A 359 -12.50 -31.56 -2.28
C GLY A 359 -12.32 -31.29 -3.78
N VAL A 360 -12.05 -30.03 -4.14
CA VAL A 360 -11.83 -29.61 -5.55
C VAL A 360 -10.60 -30.30 -6.15
N PHE A 361 -9.51 -30.35 -5.39
CA PHE A 361 -8.23 -30.94 -5.76
C PHE A 361 -8.03 -32.28 -5.05
N GLU A 362 -7.27 -33.19 -5.64
CA GLU A 362 -6.82 -34.44 -5.03
C GLU A 362 -5.86 -34.14 -3.86
N GLU A 363 -4.87 -33.29 -4.13
CA GLU A 363 -3.90 -32.79 -3.18
C GLU A 363 -3.79 -31.27 -3.30
N PHE A 364 -3.61 -30.57 -2.18
CA PHE A 364 -3.42 -29.13 -2.14
C PHE A 364 -2.35 -28.78 -1.11
N GLU A 365 -1.28 -28.12 -1.55
CA GLU A 365 -0.20 -27.69 -0.65
C GLU A 365 -0.60 -26.41 0.09
N GLU A 366 -0.69 -26.50 1.41
CA GLU A 366 -1.09 -25.37 2.26
C GLU A 366 -0.08 -24.22 2.24
N GLN A 367 1.21 -24.54 2.04
CA GLN A 367 2.27 -23.56 1.93
C GLN A 367 2.27 -22.94 0.52
N ALA A 368 2.20 -21.62 0.45
CA ALA A 368 2.28 -20.92 -0.83
C ALA A 368 3.71 -20.98 -1.40
N VAL A 369 3.81 -21.26 -2.70
CA VAL A 369 5.08 -21.29 -3.44
C VAL A 369 5.52 -19.89 -3.87
N ALA A 370 4.57 -18.96 -4.01
CA ALA A 370 4.82 -17.56 -4.27
C ALA A 370 3.72 -16.69 -3.67
N SER A 371 4.05 -15.46 -3.28
CA SER A 371 3.10 -14.46 -2.82
C SER A 371 3.43 -13.13 -3.48
N ALA A 372 2.42 -12.51 -4.08
CA ALA A 372 2.49 -11.21 -4.72
C ALA A 372 1.57 -10.21 -3.97
N SER A 373 1.52 -8.97 -4.45
CA SER A 373 0.71 -7.90 -3.84
C SER A 373 -0.79 -8.23 -3.80
N ILE A 374 -1.34 -8.85 -4.86
CA ILE A 374 -2.78 -9.12 -4.98
C ILE A 374 -3.19 -10.57 -4.69
N ALA A 375 -2.26 -11.52 -4.74
CA ALA A 375 -2.56 -12.95 -4.76
C ALA A 375 -1.42 -13.80 -4.23
N GLN A 376 -1.69 -15.07 -3.97
CA GLN A 376 -0.68 -16.07 -3.67
C GLN A 376 -0.92 -17.35 -4.46
N VAL A 377 0.16 -18.08 -4.76
CA VAL A 377 0.15 -19.25 -5.63
C VAL A 377 0.46 -20.49 -4.81
N HIS A 378 -0.43 -21.47 -4.89
CA HIS A 378 -0.29 -22.79 -4.27
C HIS A 378 -0.11 -23.86 -5.34
N ARG A 379 0.54 -24.96 -4.98
CA ARG A 379 0.65 -26.15 -5.83
C ARG A 379 -0.45 -27.13 -5.44
N ALA A 380 -1.13 -27.69 -6.43
CA ALA A 380 -2.20 -28.65 -6.22
C ALA A 380 -2.23 -29.71 -7.32
N LYS A 381 -2.90 -30.83 -7.10
CA LYS A 381 -3.10 -31.89 -8.07
C LYS A 381 -4.59 -31.97 -8.44
N LEU A 382 -4.92 -31.83 -9.71
CA LEU A 382 -6.30 -32.00 -10.18
C LEU A 382 -6.75 -33.45 -10.02
N ARG A 383 -8.05 -33.65 -9.81
CA ARG A 383 -8.62 -35.01 -9.76
C ARG A 383 -8.74 -35.59 -11.17
N SER A 384 -8.45 -36.88 -11.30
CA SER A 384 -8.68 -37.65 -12.53
C SER A 384 -9.28 -39.01 -12.18
N PRO A 385 -10.18 -39.58 -13.02
CA PRO A 385 -10.78 -40.90 -12.78
C PRO A 385 -9.77 -42.05 -12.61
N ASP A 386 -8.57 -41.90 -13.18
CA ASP A 386 -7.47 -42.86 -13.12
C ASP A 386 -6.43 -42.55 -12.01
N GLY A 387 -6.65 -41.51 -11.19
CA GLY A 387 -5.74 -41.06 -10.14
C GLY A 387 -4.46 -40.36 -10.64
N ASN A 388 -4.35 -40.10 -11.95
CA ASN A 388 -3.18 -39.45 -12.54
C ASN A 388 -3.50 -38.06 -13.08
N GLY A 389 -4.13 -37.23 -12.26
CA GLY A 389 -4.42 -35.85 -12.63
C GLY A 389 -3.15 -34.97 -12.65
N PRO A 390 -3.13 -33.92 -13.49
CA PRO A 390 -1.97 -33.06 -13.64
C PRO A 390 -1.75 -32.17 -12.41
N TRP A 391 -0.49 -31.80 -12.18
CA TRP A 391 -0.13 -30.74 -11.24
C TRP A 391 -0.50 -29.37 -11.80
N VAL A 392 -1.03 -28.53 -10.93
CA VAL A 392 -1.50 -27.18 -11.26
C VAL A 392 -0.99 -26.16 -10.25
N ALA A 393 -0.79 -24.94 -10.75
CA ALA A 393 -0.62 -23.73 -9.96
C ALA A 393 -2.01 -23.11 -9.72
N VAL A 394 -2.36 -22.91 -8.45
CA VAL A 394 -3.62 -22.31 -8.00
C VAL A 394 -3.31 -20.93 -7.43
N LYS A 395 -3.59 -19.89 -8.21
CA LYS A 395 -3.41 -18.48 -7.83
C LYS A 395 -4.71 -18.01 -7.16
N VAL A 396 -4.63 -17.68 -5.88
CA VAL A 396 -5.77 -17.27 -5.04
C VAL A 396 -5.64 -15.79 -4.67
N GLN A 397 -6.67 -15.00 -4.96
CA GLN A 397 -6.69 -13.57 -4.66
C GLN A 397 -6.79 -13.33 -3.14
N LYS A 398 -6.03 -12.35 -2.63
CA LYS A 398 -6.10 -11.93 -1.22
C LYS A 398 -7.43 -11.20 -0.95
N PRO A 399 -8.24 -11.58 0.06
CA PRO A 399 -9.59 -11.04 0.26
C PRO A 399 -9.67 -9.52 0.43
N ALA A 400 -8.66 -8.92 1.06
CA ALA A 400 -8.61 -7.49 1.33
C ALA A 400 -8.64 -6.65 0.04
N VAL A 401 -8.06 -7.15 -1.05
CA VAL A 401 -7.87 -6.42 -2.32
C VAL A 401 -9.21 -6.14 -3.01
N SER A 402 -10.07 -7.15 -3.11
CA SER A 402 -11.39 -7.02 -3.76
C SER A 402 -12.31 -6.00 -3.10
N LYS A 403 -12.12 -5.76 -1.79
CA LYS A 403 -12.99 -4.88 -0.98
C LYS A 403 -12.50 -3.42 -0.96
N GLN A 404 -11.24 -3.17 -1.31
CA GLN A 404 -10.58 -1.87 -1.18
C GLN A 404 -10.37 -1.17 -2.54
N VAL A 405 -10.35 -1.91 -3.65
CA VAL A 405 -9.89 -1.39 -4.95
C VAL A 405 -10.59 -0.11 -5.41
N GLU A 406 -11.92 0.01 -5.27
CA GLU A 406 -12.65 1.19 -5.76
C GLU A 406 -12.31 2.45 -4.96
N TRP A 407 -12.03 2.29 -3.68
CA TRP A 407 -11.61 3.39 -2.80
C TRP A 407 -10.17 3.79 -3.04
N ASP A 408 -9.30 2.80 -3.25
CA ASP A 408 -7.90 3.03 -3.59
C ASP A 408 -7.75 3.74 -4.95
N LEU A 409 -8.58 3.37 -5.93
CA LEU A 409 -8.67 4.06 -7.22
C LEU A 409 -9.28 5.46 -7.10
N GLY A 410 -10.24 5.65 -6.19
CA GLY A 410 -10.76 6.97 -5.84
C GLY A 410 -9.68 7.89 -5.27
N ALA A 411 -8.88 7.38 -4.32
CA ALA A 411 -7.75 8.08 -3.74
C ALA A 411 -6.69 8.41 -4.80
N PHE A 412 -6.35 7.43 -5.65
CA PHE A 412 -5.41 7.63 -6.76
C PHE A 412 -5.86 8.75 -7.70
N ARG A 413 -7.14 8.80 -8.08
CA ARG A 413 -7.70 9.91 -8.87
C ARG A 413 -7.46 11.25 -8.20
N VAL A 414 -7.86 11.41 -6.94
CA VAL A 414 -7.73 12.71 -6.27
C VAL A 414 -6.27 13.10 -6.05
N VAL A 415 -5.38 12.16 -5.72
CA VAL A 415 -3.93 12.40 -5.62
C VAL A 415 -3.37 12.91 -6.95
N MET A 416 -3.72 12.26 -8.06
CA MET A 416 -3.27 12.69 -9.39
C MET A 416 -3.90 14.01 -9.82
N TRP A 417 -5.14 14.29 -9.41
CA TRP A 417 -5.79 15.58 -9.64
C TRP A 417 -5.10 16.71 -8.88
N LEU A 418 -4.73 16.48 -7.60
CA LEU A 418 -3.94 17.42 -6.80
C LEU A 418 -2.53 17.61 -7.38
N TYR A 419 -1.92 16.53 -7.88
CA TYR A 419 -0.62 16.59 -8.54
C TYR A 419 -0.62 17.55 -9.73
N GLU A 420 -1.63 17.40 -10.60
CA GLU A 420 -1.81 18.25 -11.77
C GLU A 420 -2.22 19.68 -11.36
N ASN A 421 -3.33 19.85 -10.65
CA ASN A 421 -3.96 21.17 -10.48
C ASN A 421 -3.43 21.99 -9.31
N TYR A 422 -2.70 21.36 -8.36
CA TYR A 422 -2.25 22.04 -7.15
C TYR A 422 -0.71 22.03 -7.00
N LEU A 423 -0.04 20.89 -7.23
CA LEU A 423 1.39 20.76 -6.89
C LEU A 423 2.34 21.19 -7.99
N PHE A 424 2.26 20.48 -9.12
CA PHE A 424 3.28 20.53 -10.16
C PHE A 424 2.74 21.15 -11.44
N ASP A 425 1.44 21.51 -11.51
CA ASP A 425 0.88 22.13 -12.72
C ASP A 425 1.24 21.32 -13.98
N MET A 426 1.38 19.99 -13.84
CA MET A 426 1.89 19.10 -14.88
C MET A 426 0.78 18.16 -15.32
N PRO A 427 0.54 18.01 -16.63
CA PRO A 427 -0.57 17.22 -17.13
C PRO A 427 -0.27 15.73 -16.95
N ALA A 428 -0.92 15.11 -15.97
CA ALA A 428 -0.73 13.71 -15.59
C ALA A 428 -2.06 12.98 -15.32
N TYR A 429 -3.16 13.72 -15.17
CA TYR A 429 -4.49 13.19 -14.90
C TYR A 429 -5.09 12.45 -16.10
N PHE A 430 -4.73 12.84 -17.32
CA PHE A 430 -5.27 12.27 -18.57
C PHE A 430 -5.10 10.73 -18.71
N ILE A 431 -4.12 10.15 -18.01
CA ILE A 431 -3.85 8.70 -18.02
C ILE A 431 -4.48 7.95 -16.84
N VAL A 432 -5.02 8.66 -15.86
CA VAL A 432 -5.50 8.08 -14.59
C VAL A 432 -6.59 7.05 -14.81
N ASP A 433 -7.60 7.37 -15.62
CA ASP A 433 -8.68 6.42 -15.89
C ASP A 433 -8.17 5.19 -16.66
N PHE A 434 -7.21 5.41 -17.57
CA PHE A 434 -6.61 4.32 -18.31
C PHE A 434 -5.82 3.37 -17.39
N ILE A 435 -5.02 3.89 -16.45
CA ILE A 435 -4.32 3.07 -15.44
C ILE A 435 -5.33 2.38 -14.50
N SER A 436 -6.33 3.13 -14.04
CA SER A 436 -7.36 2.62 -13.13
C SER A 436 -8.13 1.43 -13.72
N ASP A 437 -8.51 1.52 -14.99
CA ASP A 437 -9.21 0.44 -15.68
C ASP A 437 -8.34 -0.81 -15.85
N HIS A 438 -7.04 -0.66 -16.08
CA HIS A 438 -6.12 -1.80 -16.15
C HIS A 438 -5.90 -2.45 -14.78
N LEU A 439 -5.78 -1.66 -13.72
CA LEU A 439 -5.69 -2.17 -12.35
C LEU A 439 -6.95 -2.95 -11.94
N ARG A 440 -8.14 -2.49 -12.33
CA ARG A 440 -9.40 -3.22 -12.10
C ARG A 440 -9.42 -4.56 -12.83
N ARG A 441 -9.01 -4.57 -14.11
CA ARG A 441 -8.97 -5.81 -14.92
C ARG A 441 -8.00 -6.84 -14.35
N GLU A 442 -6.92 -6.40 -13.72
CA GLU A 442 -5.95 -7.29 -13.08
C GLU A 442 -6.49 -8.02 -11.83
N LEU A 443 -7.63 -7.58 -11.29
CA LEU A 443 -8.34 -8.27 -10.21
C LEU A 443 -9.33 -9.33 -10.70
N ASP A 444 -9.52 -9.44 -12.02
CA ASP A 444 -10.40 -10.44 -12.61
C ASP A 444 -9.56 -11.55 -13.26
N PHE A 445 -9.43 -12.67 -12.55
CA PHE A 445 -8.64 -13.81 -13.01
C PHE A 445 -9.24 -14.56 -14.20
N GLU A 446 -10.52 -14.33 -14.52
CA GLU A 446 -11.11 -14.84 -15.77
C GLU A 446 -10.55 -14.07 -16.97
N LEU A 447 -10.29 -12.76 -16.81
CA LEU A 447 -9.62 -11.97 -17.84
C LEU A 447 -8.15 -12.39 -18.00
N GLU A 448 -7.44 -12.64 -16.90
CA GLU A 448 -6.06 -13.17 -16.95
C GLU A 448 -6.00 -14.52 -17.69
N ALA A 449 -6.92 -15.43 -17.39
CA ALA A 449 -7.08 -16.70 -18.10
C ALA A 449 -7.30 -16.52 -19.61
N GLN A 450 -8.21 -15.62 -19.99
CA GLN A 450 -8.50 -15.32 -21.40
C GLN A 450 -7.27 -14.71 -22.11
N ASN A 451 -6.54 -13.84 -21.43
CA ASN A 451 -5.30 -13.25 -21.94
C ASN A 451 -4.25 -14.33 -22.21
N ALA A 452 -4.06 -15.28 -21.28
CA ALA A 452 -3.14 -16.40 -21.46
C ALA A 452 -3.52 -17.27 -22.68
N ILE A 453 -4.79 -17.66 -22.79
CA ILE A 453 -5.29 -18.45 -23.94
C ILE A 453 -5.09 -17.71 -25.26
N ARG A 454 -5.35 -16.40 -25.28
CA ARG A 454 -5.17 -15.57 -26.47
C ARG A 454 -3.70 -15.45 -26.85
N THR A 455 -2.83 -15.19 -25.90
CA THR A 455 -1.38 -15.10 -26.13
C THR A 455 -0.81 -16.43 -26.62
N ALA A 456 -1.28 -17.57 -26.09
CA ALA A 456 -0.88 -18.89 -26.56
C ALA A 456 -1.19 -19.09 -28.06
N LYS A 457 -2.35 -18.62 -28.53
CA LYS A 457 -2.72 -18.66 -29.96
C LYS A 457 -1.81 -17.80 -30.82
N PHE A 458 -1.47 -16.59 -30.38
CA PHE A 458 -0.54 -15.72 -31.09
C PHE A 458 0.86 -16.35 -31.19
N VAL A 459 1.37 -16.88 -30.09
CA VAL A 459 2.67 -17.57 -30.04
C VAL A 459 2.69 -18.77 -31.00
N ALA A 460 1.65 -19.60 -31.00
CA ALA A 460 1.52 -20.75 -31.89
C ALA A 460 1.45 -20.35 -33.38
N SER A 461 0.90 -19.16 -33.68
CA SER A 461 0.79 -18.65 -35.05
C SER A 461 2.07 -18.06 -35.62
N GLU A 462 3.08 -17.77 -34.78
CA GLU A 462 4.36 -17.20 -35.19
C GLU A 462 5.45 -18.30 -35.20
N PRO A 463 5.89 -18.78 -36.37
CA PRO A 463 6.84 -19.89 -36.48
C PRO A 463 8.17 -19.68 -35.74
N ARG A 464 8.63 -18.42 -35.60
CA ARG A 464 9.86 -18.09 -34.86
C ARG A 464 9.72 -18.28 -33.35
N LEU A 465 8.49 -18.30 -32.83
CA LEU A 465 8.18 -18.33 -31.40
C LEU A 465 7.49 -19.62 -30.95
N ALA A 466 6.72 -20.28 -31.83
CA ALA A 466 5.90 -21.46 -31.51
C ALA A 466 6.68 -22.58 -30.79
N ASP A 467 7.94 -22.80 -31.17
CA ASP A 467 8.82 -23.82 -30.57
C ASP A 467 9.70 -23.26 -29.40
N ARG A 468 9.69 -21.96 -29.14
CA ARG A 468 10.61 -21.30 -28.19
C ARG A 468 9.92 -20.72 -26.97
N VAL A 469 8.65 -20.35 -27.12
CA VAL A 469 7.82 -19.72 -26.07
C VAL A 469 6.66 -20.66 -25.74
N TYR A 470 6.43 -20.88 -24.45
CA TYR A 470 5.31 -21.66 -23.96
C TYR A 470 4.45 -20.83 -23.00
N ILE A 471 3.14 -20.94 -23.16
CA ILE A 471 2.16 -20.36 -22.24
C ILE A 471 1.49 -21.52 -21.51
N PRO A 472 1.52 -21.58 -20.17
CA PRO A 472 0.91 -22.67 -19.40
C PRO A 472 -0.57 -22.85 -19.74
N LYS A 473 -1.02 -24.10 -19.81
CA LYS A 473 -2.44 -24.38 -20.06
C LYS A 473 -3.27 -23.89 -18.87
N VAL A 474 -4.26 -23.04 -19.14
CA VAL A 474 -5.27 -22.64 -18.14
C VAL A 474 -6.40 -23.67 -18.11
N PHE A 475 -7.02 -23.84 -16.94
CA PHE A 475 -8.19 -24.68 -16.72
C PHE A 475 -9.41 -23.81 -16.40
N PRO A 476 -10.18 -23.35 -17.42
CA PRO A 476 -11.32 -22.45 -17.23
C PRO A 476 -12.39 -23.01 -16.29
N GLU A 477 -12.59 -24.32 -16.29
CA GLU A 477 -13.56 -25.01 -15.42
C GLU A 477 -13.20 -24.95 -13.93
N TYR A 478 -11.94 -24.62 -13.60
CA TYR A 478 -11.46 -24.39 -12.24
C TYR A 478 -11.02 -22.93 -12.04
N THR A 479 -11.41 -22.02 -12.93
CA THR A 479 -11.08 -20.59 -12.84
C THR A 479 -12.32 -19.78 -12.53
N THR A 480 -12.19 -18.84 -11.61
CA THR A 480 -13.20 -17.83 -11.26
C THR A 480 -12.54 -16.46 -11.22
N LYS A 481 -13.31 -15.41 -10.93
CA LYS A 481 -12.76 -14.06 -10.76
C LYS A 481 -11.68 -13.95 -9.68
N LYS A 482 -11.70 -14.83 -8.66
CA LYS A 482 -10.76 -14.78 -7.53
C LYS A 482 -9.77 -15.95 -7.48
N VAL A 483 -9.94 -16.97 -8.33
CA VAL A 483 -9.06 -18.13 -8.38
C VAL A 483 -8.69 -18.43 -9.82
N LEU A 484 -7.38 -18.46 -10.14
CA LEU A 484 -6.87 -18.89 -11.43
C LEU A 484 -6.17 -20.24 -11.27
N VAL A 485 -6.54 -21.21 -12.10
CA VAL A 485 -5.89 -22.54 -12.13
C VAL A 485 -5.21 -22.73 -13.48
N ALA A 486 -3.89 -22.92 -13.43
CA ALA A 486 -3.06 -23.13 -14.61
C ALA A 486 -2.09 -24.31 -14.40
N GLU A 487 -1.55 -24.84 -15.48
CA GLU A 487 -0.55 -25.91 -15.49
C GLU A 487 0.65 -25.55 -14.61
N TRP A 488 1.08 -26.51 -13.78
CA TRP A 488 2.31 -26.36 -13.01
C TRP A 488 3.53 -26.51 -13.94
N ILE A 489 4.49 -25.59 -13.83
CA ILE A 489 5.69 -25.60 -14.65
C ILE A 489 6.92 -25.68 -13.76
N ASP A 490 7.72 -26.72 -13.96
CA ASP A 490 9.05 -26.84 -13.38
C ASP A 490 10.10 -26.15 -14.26
N GLY A 491 11.00 -25.41 -13.62
CA GLY A 491 12.12 -24.73 -14.26
C GLY A 491 12.76 -23.67 -13.37
N VAL A 492 13.66 -22.89 -13.94
CA VAL A 492 14.39 -21.84 -13.23
C VAL A 492 13.77 -20.49 -13.55
N ARG A 493 13.40 -19.70 -12.54
CA ARG A 493 12.89 -18.33 -12.76
C ARG A 493 14.00 -17.44 -13.32
N LEU A 494 13.66 -16.51 -14.21
CA LEU A 494 14.65 -15.60 -14.81
C LEU A 494 15.34 -14.71 -13.75
N SER A 495 14.67 -14.45 -12.62
CA SER A 495 15.23 -13.76 -11.46
C SER A 495 16.29 -14.57 -10.68
N ASP A 496 16.35 -15.90 -10.87
CA ASP A 496 17.44 -16.73 -10.33
C ASP A 496 18.62 -16.74 -11.30
N HIS A 497 19.39 -15.64 -11.28
CA HIS A 497 20.57 -15.45 -12.14
C HIS A 497 21.57 -16.61 -12.07
N ALA A 498 21.83 -17.10 -10.85
CA ALA A 498 22.77 -18.19 -10.66
C ALA A 498 22.24 -19.49 -11.26
N GLY A 499 20.96 -19.78 -11.07
CA GLY A 499 20.28 -20.92 -11.70
C GLY A 499 20.30 -20.84 -13.22
N ILE A 500 20.01 -19.67 -13.80
CA ILE A 500 20.01 -19.46 -15.26
C ILE A 500 21.42 -19.67 -15.84
N LEU A 501 22.44 -19.03 -15.27
CA LEU A 501 23.82 -19.18 -15.72
C LEU A 501 24.25 -20.65 -15.67
N LYS A 502 23.94 -21.35 -14.56
CA LYS A 502 24.22 -22.78 -14.42
C LYS A 502 23.48 -23.63 -15.47
N LEU A 503 22.21 -23.35 -15.72
CA LEU A 503 21.39 -24.04 -16.72
C LEU A 503 21.95 -23.88 -18.13
N MET A 504 22.52 -22.71 -18.43
CA MET A 504 23.15 -22.38 -19.70
C MET A 504 24.64 -22.74 -19.79
N GLY A 505 25.26 -23.20 -18.69
CA GLY A 505 26.68 -23.56 -18.64
C GLY A 505 27.63 -22.36 -18.66
N GLU A 506 27.14 -21.20 -18.22
CA GLU A 506 27.90 -19.95 -18.11
C GLU A 506 28.20 -19.63 -16.64
N THR A 507 29.26 -18.85 -16.37
CA THR A 507 29.67 -18.48 -15.02
C THR A 507 29.43 -17.02 -14.73
N ASN A 508 29.11 -16.73 -13.46
CA ASN A 508 28.79 -15.38 -13.01
C ASN A 508 30.04 -14.50 -12.91
N ARG A 509 29.93 -13.19 -13.21
CA ARG A 509 31.05 -12.22 -13.13
C ARG A 509 31.66 -12.09 -11.72
N ARG A 510 30.99 -12.61 -10.68
CA ARG A 510 31.39 -12.49 -9.26
C ARG A 510 31.78 -13.82 -8.57
N GLY A 511 31.99 -14.92 -9.31
CA GLY A 511 32.57 -16.15 -8.77
C GLY A 511 31.80 -16.83 -7.63
N THR A 512 30.49 -16.56 -7.50
CA THR A 512 29.68 -17.10 -6.39
C THR A 512 29.05 -18.43 -6.79
N THR A 513 29.45 -19.51 -6.12
CA THR A 513 28.85 -20.84 -6.25
C THR A 513 27.56 -20.88 -5.43
N VAL A 514 26.41 -21.10 -6.08
CA VAL A 514 25.11 -21.23 -5.41
C VAL A 514 24.56 -22.64 -5.59
N GLN A 515 24.08 -23.24 -4.50
CA GLN A 515 23.37 -24.52 -4.50
C GLN A 515 21.91 -24.30 -4.92
N SER A 516 21.58 -24.59 -6.17
CA SER A 516 20.18 -24.69 -6.60
C SER A 516 19.64 -26.10 -6.29
N ARG A 517 18.41 -26.16 -5.77
CA ARG A 517 17.72 -27.39 -5.31
C ARG A 517 17.01 -28.17 -6.43
N LEU A 518 16.99 -27.66 -7.67
CA LEU A 518 16.31 -28.31 -8.79
C LEU A 518 17.22 -29.34 -9.49
N PRO A 519 16.66 -30.42 -10.07
CA PRO A 519 17.41 -31.32 -10.94
C PRO A 519 17.85 -30.55 -12.19
N PHE A 520 19.15 -30.44 -12.42
CA PHE A 520 19.68 -29.84 -13.66
C PHE A 520 19.84 -30.91 -14.74
N PRO A 521 19.66 -30.56 -16.03
CA PRO A 521 20.01 -31.46 -17.11
C PRO A 521 21.51 -31.83 -17.03
N PRO A 522 21.89 -33.04 -17.47
CA PRO A 522 23.27 -33.51 -17.41
C PRO A 522 24.23 -32.70 -18.30
N LYS A 523 23.71 -31.94 -19.27
CA LYS A 523 24.46 -31.03 -20.13
C LYS A 523 23.81 -29.65 -20.13
N PRO A 524 24.61 -28.57 -20.22
CA PRO A 524 24.08 -27.22 -20.43
C PRO A 524 23.20 -27.10 -21.67
N LEU A 525 22.24 -26.18 -21.63
CA LEU A 525 21.39 -25.87 -22.77
C LEU A 525 22.16 -25.08 -23.85
N ILE A 526 21.82 -25.33 -25.11
CA ILE A 526 22.47 -24.74 -26.29
C ILE A 526 22.04 -23.27 -26.45
N GLY A 527 23.01 -22.42 -26.81
CA GLY A 527 22.77 -21.04 -27.23
C GLY A 527 23.02 -19.98 -26.14
N GLY A 528 23.33 -20.41 -24.92
CA GLY A 528 23.70 -19.51 -23.82
C GLY A 528 22.57 -18.58 -23.39
N VAL A 529 22.85 -17.65 -22.47
CA VAL A 529 21.87 -16.64 -22.01
C VAL A 529 21.37 -15.74 -23.17
N SER A 530 22.17 -15.64 -24.23
CA SER A 530 21.80 -14.95 -25.48
C SER A 530 20.55 -15.53 -26.14
N SER A 531 20.39 -16.85 -26.15
CA SER A 531 19.22 -17.51 -26.76
C SER A 531 17.92 -17.23 -25.99
N ILE A 532 18.00 -17.11 -24.66
CA ILE A 532 16.88 -16.73 -23.79
C ILE A 532 16.46 -15.30 -24.10
N MET A 533 17.42 -14.36 -24.07
CA MET A 533 17.13 -12.95 -24.30
C MET A 533 16.71 -12.64 -25.73
N ASP A 534 17.27 -13.32 -26.73
CA ASP A 534 16.75 -13.25 -28.10
C ASP A 534 15.29 -13.70 -28.16
N THR A 535 14.93 -14.85 -27.56
CA THR A 535 13.54 -15.32 -27.51
C THR A 535 12.62 -14.27 -26.88
N MET A 536 13.02 -13.73 -25.73
CA MET A 536 12.26 -12.72 -25.00
C MET A 536 12.02 -11.47 -25.86
N LEU A 537 13.08 -10.95 -26.49
CA LEU A 537 12.98 -9.76 -27.34
C LEU A 537 12.14 -9.98 -28.59
N GLN A 538 12.25 -11.15 -29.22
CA GLN A 538 11.44 -11.53 -30.38
C GLN A 538 9.96 -11.58 -29.98
N LEU A 539 9.63 -12.17 -28.82
CA LEU A 539 8.27 -12.24 -28.30
C LEU A 539 7.65 -10.86 -28.07
N PHE A 540 8.31 -10.00 -27.29
CA PHE A 540 7.74 -8.68 -26.97
C PHE A 540 7.74 -7.74 -28.18
N SER A 541 8.70 -7.87 -29.10
CA SER A 541 8.68 -7.10 -30.35
C SER A 541 7.51 -7.54 -31.26
N ALA A 542 7.21 -8.84 -31.34
CA ALA A 542 6.06 -9.36 -32.09
C ALA A 542 4.74 -8.84 -31.51
N GLN A 543 4.61 -8.84 -30.19
CA GLN A 543 3.46 -8.30 -29.47
C GLN A 543 3.19 -6.83 -29.83
N ILE A 544 4.25 -6.00 -29.83
CA ILE A 544 4.17 -4.56 -30.11
C ILE A 544 3.88 -4.27 -31.58
N PHE A 545 4.69 -4.80 -32.49
CA PHE A 545 4.70 -4.36 -33.89
C PHE A 545 3.86 -5.23 -34.83
N GLU A 546 3.54 -6.47 -34.46
CA GLU A 546 2.79 -7.38 -35.34
C GLU A 546 1.39 -7.67 -34.79
N TRP A 547 1.25 -8.09 -33.53
CA TRP A 547 -0.03 -8.55 -33.01
C TRP A 547 -0.92 -7.42 -32.48
N GLY A 548 -0.29 -6.33 -32.05
CA GLY A 548 -0.99 -5.25 -31.36
C GLY A 548 -1.61 -5.66 -30.02
N TRP A 549 -1.06 -6.72 -29.41
CA TRP A 549 -1.50 -7.32 -28.16
C TRP A 549 -0.29 -7.44 -27.25
N VAL A 550 -0.12 -6.45 -26.37
CA VAL A 550 1.14 -6.22 -25.66
C VAL A 550 0.98 -6.56 -24.19
N HIS A 551 1.81 -7.47 -23.70
CA HIS A 551 1.97 -7.72 -22.28
C HIS A 551 2.86 -6.63 -21.67
N CYS A 552 2.40 -5.98 -20.61
CA CYS A 552 3.07 -4.78 -20.10
C CYS A 552 3.83 -4.97 -18.78
N ASP A 553 3.99 -6.21 -18.33
CA ASP A 553 4.71 -6.53 -17.10
C ASP A 553 5.62 -7.77 -17.21
N PRO A 554 6.67 -7.73 -18.05
CA PRO A 554 7.56 -8.86 -18.29
C PRO A 554 8.60 -9.06 -17.17
N HIS A 555 8.15 -8.98 -15.91
CA HIS A 555 9.00 -9.07 -14.72
C HIS A 555 9.73 -10.43 -14.68
N PRO A 556 11.03 -10.48 -14.33
CA PRO A 556 11.81 -11.72 -14.37
C PRO A 556 11.28 -12.82 -13.43
N GLY A 557 10.54 -12.45 -12.38
CA GLY A 557 9.84 -13.42 -11.52
C GLY A 557 8.70 -14.20 -12.20
N ASN A 558 8.12 -13.64 -13.27
CA ASN A 558 7.00 -14.21 -14.02
C ASN A 558 7.45 -15.01 -15.26
N ILE A 559 8.76 -15.22 -15.42
CA ILE A 559 9.35 -15.94 -16.55
C ILE A 559 10.13 -17.13 -16.02
N ILE A 560 9.84 -18.31 -16.54
CA ILE A 560 10.59 -19.54 -16.25
C ILE A 560 11.35 -19.98 -17.49
N ILE A 561 12.59 -20.44 -17.30
CA ILE A 561 13.37 -21.12 -18.32
C ILE A 561 13.46 -22.61 -17.95
N ARG A 562 13.10 -23.45 -18.91
CA ARG A 562 13.19 -24.92 -18.78
C ARG A 562 13.83 -25.56 -20.00
N PRO A 563 14.36 -26.79 -19.89
CA PRO A 563 14.66 -27.62 -21.06
C PRO A 563 13.39 -27.84 -21.89
N HIS A 564 13.50 -27.71 -23.21
CA HIS A 564 12.36 -27.90 -24.10
C HIS A 564 11.86 -29.36 -24.05
N PRO A 565 10.57 -29.63 -23.82
CA PRO A 565 10.06 -30.99 -23.59
C PRO A 565 10.39 -31.97 -24.73
N GLN A 566 10.29 -31.52 -25.98
CA GLN A 566 10.62 -32.35 -27.16
C GLN A 566 12.09 -32.21 -27.63
N LYS A 567 12.84 -31.22 -27.13
CA LYS A 567 14.20 -30.90 -27.58
C LYS A 567 15.07 -30.55 -26.36
N PRO A 568 15.35 -31.49 -25.43
CA PRO A 568 15.83 -31.16 -24.08
C PRO A 568 17.16 -30.41 -23.99
N THR A 569 17.91 -30.32 -25.08
CA THR A 569 19.15 -29.53 -25.17
C THR A 569 18.91 -28.05 -25.47
N TYR A 570 17.69 -27.64 -25.82
CA TYR A 570 17.34 -26.25 -26.12
C TYR A 570 16.52 -25.65 -24.98
N PRO A 571 16.69 -24.35 -24.68
CA PRO A 571 15.85 -23.66 -23.71
C PRO A 571 14.48 -23.35 -24.30
N GLN A 572 13.46 -23.41 -23.45
CA GLN A 572 12.12 -22.90 -23.71
C GLN A 572 11.79 -21.83 -22.67
N LEU A 573 11.33 -20.68 -23.14
CA LEU A 573 10.87 -19.57 -22.29
C LEU A 573 9.39 -19.79 -21.98
N VAL A 574 9.04 -19.81 -20.70
CA VAL A 574 7.67 -19.96 -20.22
C VAL A 574 7.21 -18.65 -19.58
N LEU A 575 6.11 -18.09 -20.08
CA LEU A 575 5.51 -16.87 -19.56
C LEU A 575 4.33 -17.23 -18.66
N LEU A 576 4.37 -16.83 -17.39
CA LEU A 576 3.39 -17.26 -16.38
C LEU A 576 2.26 -16.24 -16.16
N ASP A 577 2.60 -14.96 -16.07
CA ASP A 577 1.66 -13.90 -15.70
C ASP A 577 0.98 -13.31 -16.93
N HIS A 578 -0.34 -13.21 -16.88
CA HIS A 578 -1.14 -12.61 -17.94
C HIS A 578 -2.11 -11.52 -17.47
N GLY A 579 -1.86 -10.93 -16.30
CA GLY A 579 -2.75 -9.95 -15.66
C GLY A 579 -2.79 -8.59 -16.36
N LEU A 580 -1.68 -8.17 -17.00
CA LEU A 580 -1.57 -6.84 -17.62
C LEU A 580 -1.27 -6.90 -19.12
N TYR A 581 -2.31 -6.67 -19.92
CA TYR A 581 -2.25 -6.53 -21.38
C TYR A 581 -2.92 -5.25 -21.86
N VAL A 582 -2.32 -4.62 -22.88
CA VAL A 582 -2.92 -3.52 -23.61
C VAL A 582 -3.12 -3.92 -25.08
N ARG A 583 -4.22 -3.45 -25.66
CA ARG A 583 -4.42 -3.50 -27.10
C ARG A 583 -3.98 -2.17 -27.71
N VAL A 584 -3.14 -2.23 -28.72
CA VAL A 584 -2.79 -1.05 -29.53
C VAL A 584 -3.63 -1.00 -30.79
N SER A 585 -4.02 0.21 -31.20
CA SER A 585 -4.68 0.40 -32.49
C SER A 585 -3.69 0.17 -33.63
N ASP A 586 -4.19 -0.22 -34.81
CA ASP A 586 -3.34 -0.41 -35.98
C ASP A 586 -2.65 0.90 -36.39
N GLU A 587 -3.34 2.04 -36.22
CA GLU A 587 -2.79 3.39 -36.44
C GLU A 587 -1.60 3.66 -35.53
N PHE A 588 -1.77 3.50 -34.20
CA PHE A 588 -0.70 3.73 -33.25
C PHE A 588 0.47 2.76 -33.46
N ARG A 589 0.18 1.48 -33.76
CA ARG A 589 1.20 0.48 -34.09
C ARG A 589 2.01 0.90 -35.32
N HIS A 590 1.35 1.40 -36.35
CA HIS A 590 2.01 1.89 -37.57
C HIS A 590 2.87 3.13 -37.27
N GLN A 591 2.33 4.12 -36.56
CA GLN A 591 3.07 5.31 -36.12
C GLN A 591 4.30 4.95 -35.30
N TYR A 592 4.17 4.01 -34.35
CA TYR A 592 5.30 3.58 -33.52
C TYR A 592 6.34 2.79 -34.31
N ALA A 593 5.92 1.98 -35.27
CA ALA A 593 6.85 1.31 -36.19
C ALA A 593 7.60 2.32 -37.06
N THR A 594 6.92 3.35 -37.56
CA THR A 594 7.52 4.46 -38.34
C THR A 594 8.51 5.25 -37.51
N LEU A 595 8.17 5.56 -36.26
CA LEU A 595 9.07 6.18 -35.29
C LEU A 595 10.35 5.34 -35.12
N TRP A 596 10.22 4.06 -34.82
CA TRP A 596 11.37 3.16 -34.65
C TRP A 596 12.22 3.03 -35.91
N LYS A 597 11.60 2.93 -37.08
CA LYS A 597 12.32 2.91 -38.37
C LYS A 597 13.08 4.22 -38.57
N GLY A 598 12.43 5.36 -38.39
CA GLY A 598 13.04 6.68 -38.58
C GLY A 598 14.19 6.94 -37.62
N LEU A 599 14.03 6.55 -36.35
CA LEU A 599 15.11 6.61 -35.34
C LEU A 599 16.34 5.78 -35.75
N MET A 600 16.13 4.62 -36.38
CA MET A 600 17.23 3.74 -36.83
C MET A 600 17.89 4.23 -38.12
N THR A 601 17.12 4.84 -39.03
CA THR A 601 17.63 5.37 -40.31
C THR A 601 18.05 6.84 -40.24
N MET A 602 17.99 7.47 -39.05
CA MET A 602 18.20 8.91 -38.86
C MET A 602 17.26 9.79 -39.71
N ASP A 603 16.06 9.30 -40.00
CA ASP A 603 14.98 10.06 -40.64
C ASP A 603 14.23 10.85 -39.56
N PHE A 604 14.83 11.96 -39.16
CA PHE A 604 14.31 12.79 -38.05
C PHE A 604 13.04 13.55 -38.42
N ASP A 605 12.76 13.74 -39.71
CA ASP A 605 11.50 14.32 -40.18
C ASP A 605 10.33 13.36 -39.88
N ALA A 606 10.48 12.07 -40.21
CA ALA A 606 9.48 11.06 -39.86
C ALA A 606 9.25 10.95 -38.34
N VAL A 607 10.32 11.08 -37.54
CA VAL A 607 10.24 11.06 -36.07
C VAL A 607 9.50 12.28 -35.54
N LYS A 608 9.78 13.45 -36.11
CA LYS A 608 9.11 14.71 -35.77
C LYS A 608 7.62 14.67 -36.10
N ASP A 609 7.26 14.20 -37.29
CA ASP A 609 5.87 14.10 -37.72
C ASP A 609 5.04 13.19 -36.79
N VAL A 610 5.60 12.05 -36.38
CA VAL A 610 4.92 11.15 -35.44
C VAL A 610 4.80 11.79 -34.05
N ALA A 611 5.85 12.42 -33.56
CA ALA A 611 5.83 13.09 -32.25
C ALA A 611 4.79 14.22 -32.21
N GLU A 612 4.70 15.03 -33.26
CA GLU A 612 3.69 16.10 -33.38
C GLU A 612 2.26 15.53 -33.44
N GLN A 613 2.04 14.42 -34.16
CA GLN A 613 0.74 13.72 -34.17
C GLN A 613 0.33 13.22 -32.79
N TRP A 614 1.29 12.91 -31.91
CA TRP A 614 1.05 12.50 -30.52
C TRP A 614 0.97 13.65 -29.53
N GLY A 615 1.06 14.91 -30.01
CA GLY A 615 1.04 16.08 -29.14
C GLY A 615 2.32 16.29 -28.35
N ILE A 616 3.44 15.72 -28.80
CA ILE A 616 4.76 15.83 -28.17
C ILE A 616 5.51 17.03 -28.76
N GLY A 617 5.72 18.07 -27.96
CA GLY A 617 6.33 19.34 -28.40
C GLY A 617 7.86 19.34 -28.50
N THR A 618 8.54 18.33 -27.93
CA THR A 618 10.00 18.17 -28.00
C THR A 618 10.37 16.77 -28.55
N PRO A 619 10.31 16.58 -29.88
CA PRO A 619 10.55 15.29 -30.55
C PRO A 619 11.96 14.70 -30.34
N ASP A 620 12.96 15.55 -30.16
CA ASP A 620 14.35 15.18 -29.87
C ASP A 620 14.52 14.57 -28.47
N LEU A 621 13.82 15.12 -27.48
CA LEU A 621 13.75 14.56 -26.13
C LEU A 621 13.04 13.20 -26.14
N PHE A 622 11.94 13.09 -26.89
CA PHE A 622 11.22 11.83 -27.02
C PHE A 622 12.04 10.74 -27.73
N ALA A 623 12.73 11.11 -28.81
CA ALA A 623 13.68 10.25 -29.50
C ALA A 623 14.80 9.77 -28.56
N SER A 624 15.35 10.68 -27.76
CA SER A 624 16.40 10.38 -26.79
C SER A 624 15.94 9.40 -25.71
N ALA A 625 14.74 9.61 -25.16
CA ALA A 625 14.13 8.71 -24.18
C ALA A 625 13.80 7.33 -24.77
N THR A 626 13.31 7.28 -26.00
CA THR A 626 12.94 6.02 -26.68
C THR A 626 14.16 5.15 -26.98
N LEU A 627 15.25 5.76 -27.46
CA LEU A 627 16.48 5.03 -27.79
C LEU A 627 17.41 4.83 -26.59
N MET A 628 17.18 5.54 -25.49
CA MET A 628 18.13 5.65 -24.39
C MET A 628 19.52 6.04 -24.90
N LYS A 629 19.56 7.01 -25.84
CA LYS A 629 20.76 7.58 -26.42
C LYS A 629 20.48 9.06 -26.73
N PRO A 630 21.43 9.98 -26.53
CA PRO A 630 21.28 11.37 -26.94
C PRO A 630 20.99 11.48 -28.44
N VAL A 631 19.86 12.10 -28.76
CA VAL A 631 19.48 12.46 -30.12
C VAL A 631 19.19 13.95 -30.13
N SER A 632 19.87 14.69 -31.01
CA SER A 632 19.69 16.12 -31.18
C SER A 632 19.34 16.40 -32.64
N PHE A 633 18.22 17.10 -32.86
CA PHE A 633 17.75 17.47 -34.21
C PHE A 633 18.29 18.84 -34.65
N LYS A 634 18.72 19.67 -33.69
CA LYS A 634 19.40 20.94 -33.92
C LYS A 634 20.68 20.89 -33.10
N GLY A 635 21.84 20.88 -33.74
CA GLY A 635 23.16 20.70 -33.10
C GLY A 635 23.59 21.82 -32.13
N GLU A 636 22.68 22.40 -31.35
CA GLU A 636 22.96 23.39 -30.33
C GLU A 636 23.33 22.72 -28.99
N ASP A 637 24.51 23.07 -28.49
CA ASP A 637 24.98 22.74 -27.16
C ASP A 637 24.20 23.55 -26.10
N ALA A 638 23.02 23.07 -25.70
CA ALA A 638 22.29 23.55 -24.52
C ALA A 638 23.05 23.25 -23.18
N ARG A 639 24.28 22.75 -23.29
CA ARG A 639 25.14 22.18 -22.24
C ARG A 639 25.76 23.23 -21.31
N ALA A 640 25.96 24.45 -21.79
CA ALA A 640 26.76 25.46 -21.07
C ALA A 640 25.97 26.31 -20.06
N GLU A 641 24.65 26.48 -20.25
CA GLU A 641 23.78 27.25 -19.34
C GLU A 641 23.22 26.39 -18.20
N PHE A 642 22.89 25.12 -18.45
CA PHE A 642 22.24 24.24 -17.46
C PHE A 642 23.14 23.90 -16.25
N ILE A 643 24.46 23.80 -16.48
CA ILE A 643 25.44 23.44 -15.43
C ILE A 643 25.58 24.57 -14.39
N LYS A 644 25.30 25.84 -14.76
CA LYS A 644 25.44 27.01 -13.88
C LYS A 644 24.26 27.23 -12.92
N LEU A 645 23.14 26.54 -13.14
CA LEU A 645 21.91 26.71 -12.36
C LEU A 645 21.96 25.95 -11.03
N ASN A 646 21.38 26.53 -9.98
CA ASN A 646 21.20 25.87 -8.69
C ASN A 646 20.07 24.82 -8.74
N GLN A 647 19.91 23.99 -7.69
CA GLN A 647 18.96 22.86 -7.71
C GLN A 647 17.48 23.28 -7.84
N TYR A 648 17.12 24.47 -7.33
CA TYR A 648 15.79 25.04 -7.49
C TYR A 648 15.54 25.46 -8.95
N GLU A 649 16.45 26.22 -9.54
CA GLU A 649 16.39 26.66 -10.94
C GLU A 649 16.33 25.48 -11.92
N ARG A 650 17.10 24.41 -11.66
CA ARG A 650 17.03 23.15 -12.42
C ARG A 650 15.66 22.50 -12.35
N SER A 651 15.04 22.48 -11.16
CA SER A 651 13.72 21.87 -10.96
C SER A 651 12.61 22.66 -11.66
N VAL A 652 12.71 23.99 -11.69
CA VAL A 652 11.77 24.87 -12.42
C VAL A 652 11.92 24.72 -13.93
N LEU A 653 13.16 24.71 -14.44
CA LEU A 653 13.43 24.53 -15.87
C LEU A 653 13.01 23.12 -16.37
N LEU A 654 13.21 22.09 -15.56
CA LEU A 654 12.72 20.73 -15.83
C LEU A 654 11.19 20.70 -15.93
N LYS A 655 10.50 21.38 -15.01
CA LYS A 655 9.05 21.52 -15.01
C LYS A 655 8.54 22.22 -16.27
N GLU A 656 9.19 23.30 -16.70
CA GLU A 656 8.85 23.99 -17.95
C GLU A 656 9.10 23.14 -19.19
N ARG A 657 10.21 22.39 -19.24
CA ARG A 657 10.51 21.46 -20.34
C ARG A 657 9.55 20.28 -20.40
N LEU A 658 9.12 19.73 -19.26
CA LEU A 658 8.11 18.65 -19.22
C LEU A 658 6.73 19.16 -19.64
N LYS A 659 6.36 20.39 -19.28
CA LYS A 659 5.15 21.05 -19.79
C LYS A 659 5.19 21.27 -21.30
N SER A 660 6.32 21.72 -21.85
CA SER A 660 6.46 21.88 -23.30
C SER A 660 6.51 20.55 -24.04
N PHE A 661 6.99 19.48 -23.40
CA PHE A 661 6.92 18.11 -23.91
C PHE A 661 5.48 17.60 -24.05
N LEU A 662 4.60 17.85 -23.09
CA LEU A 662 3.19 17.43 -23.10
C LEU A 662 2.26 18.55 -23.60
N THR A 663 2.38 18.90 -24.88
CA THR A 663 1.67 20.07 -25.46
C THR A 663 0.18 19.81 -25.71
N ASP A 664 -0.17 18.57 -26.09
CA ASP A 664 -1.55 18.13 -26.31
C ASP A 664 -1.71 16.69 -25.79
N THR A 665 -2.16 16.57 -24.54
CA THR A 665 -2.30 15.27 -23.88
C THR A 665 -3.47 14.43 -24.39
N ASP A 666 -4.44 15.03 -25.07
CA ASP A 666 -5.57 14.32 -25.68
C ASP A 666 -5.12 13.50 -26.89
N LYS A 667 -4.09 13.97 -27.62
CA LYS A 667 -3.47 13.24 -28.74
C LYS A 667 -2.54 12.12 -28.30
N MET A 668 -2.06 12.12 -27.06
CA MET A 668 -1.05 11.18 -26.61
C MET A 668 -1.61 9.75 -26.52
N PRO A 669 -1.03 8.77 -27.24
CA PRO A 669 -1.48 7.39 -27.14
C PRO A 669 -1.24 6.85 -25.73
N LYS A 670 -2.32 6.64 -24.96
CA LYS A 670 -2.20 6.20 -23.55
C LYS A 670 -1.45 4.87 -23.38
N ALA A 671 -1.53 3.99 -24.38
CA ALA A 671 -0.81 2.72 -24.42
C ALA A 671 0.72 2.89 -24.39
N LEU A 672 1.25 4.06 -24.77
CA LEU A 672 2.67 4.36 -24.78
C LEU A 672 3.31 4.19 -23.40
N VAL A 673 2.59 4.53 -22.31
CA VAL A 673 3.11 4.39 -20.94
C VAL A 673 3.34 2.93 -20.56
N PHE A 674 2.44 2.04 -20.96
CA PHE A 674 2.60 0.61 -20.71
C PHE A 674 3.62 -0.06 -21.64
N ILE A 675 3.75 0.40 -22.89
CA ILE A 675 4.83 -0.04 -23.78
C ILE A 675 6.19 0.41 -23.24
N GLY A 676 6.30 1.66 -22.78
CA GLY A 676 7.50 2.17 -22.12
C GLY A 676 7.91 1.29 -20.94
N ARG A 677 6.97 0.94 -20.06
CA ARG A 677 7.18 -0.01 -18.97
C ARG A 677 7.68 -1.36 -19.46
N ASN A 678 7.03 -1.97 -20.45
CA ASN A 678 7.46 -3.25 -21.03
C ASN A 678 8.93 -3.17 -21.50
N MET A 679 9.23 -2.20 -22.35
CA MET A 679 10.55 -2.07 -22.97
C MET A 679 11.64 -1.85 -21.92
N ARG A 680 11.29 -1.13 -20.84
CA ARG A 680 12.17 -0.86 -19.72
C ARG A 680 12.52 -2.11 -18.92
N ILE A 681 11.53 -2.91 -18.55
CA ILE A 681 11.76 -4.17 -17.83
C ILE A 681 12.54 -5.16 -18.71
N VAL A 682 12.22 -5.25 -20.00
CA VAL A 682 12.97 -6.09 -20.95
C VAL A 682 14.43 -5.64 -21.08
N GLN A 683 14.68 -4.33 -21.06
CA GLN A 683 16.04 -3.78 -21.02
C GLN A 683 16.78 -4.20 -19.75
N GLY A 684 16.15 -4.04 -18.58
CA GLY A 684 16.71 -4.46 -17.29
C GLY A 684 17.10 -5.93 -17.28
N ASN A 685 16.22 -6.81 -17.79
CA ASN A 685 16.50 -8.24 -17.93
C ASN A 685 17.70 -8.52 -18.85
N ASN A 686 17.83 -7.79 -19.97
CA ASN A 686 18.97 -7.91 -20.87
C ASN A 686 20.29 -7.49 -20.20
N GLN A 687 20.28 -6.35 -19.50
CA GLN A 687 21.44 -5.79 -18.80
C GLN A 687 21.91 -6.72 -17.68
N MET A 688 20.97 -7.25 -16.91
CA MET A 688 21.21 -8.16 -15.80
C MET A 688 21.90 -9.46 -16.23
N LEU A 689 21.68 -9.91 -17.47
CA LEU A 689 22.40 -11.04 -18.09
C LEU A 689 23.66 -10.62 -18.87
N GLY A 690 24.12 -9.38 -18.70
CA GLY A 690 25.35 -8.86 -19.30
C GLY A 690 25.21 -8.34 -20.74
N SER A 691 24.00 -7.90 -21.11
CA SER A 691 23.64 -7.43 -22.45
C SER A 691 24.06 -8.42 -23.55
N PRO A 692 23.59 -9.68 -23.51
CA PRO A 692 24.04 -10.70 -24.45
C PRO A 692 23.56 -10.45 -25.89
N VAL A 693 22.50 -9.65 -26.07
CA VAL A 693 21.89 -9.40 -27.38
C VAL A 693 21.69 -7.91 -27.66
N ASN A 694 21.73 -7.56 -28.94
CA ASN A 694 21.49 -6.20 -29.45
C ASN A 694 19.97 -5.94 -29.53
N ARG A 695 19.39 -5.45 -28.43
CA ARG A 695 17.96 -5.15 -28.30
C ARG A 695 17.48 -4.17 -29.37
N ILE A 696 18.20 -3.05 -29.55
CA ILE A 696 17.82 -1.98 -30.47
C ILE A 696 17.67 -2.54 -31.90
N ARG A 697 18.60 -3.39 -32.34
CA ARG A 697 18.52 -4.04 -33.65
C ARG A 697 17.31 -4.96 -33.76
N ILE A 698 17.07 -5.83 -32.78
CA ILE A 698 15.96 -6.79 -32.83
C ILE A 698 14.63 -6.04 -32.90
N THR A 699 14.40 -5.11 -31.97
CA THR A 699 13.17 -4.30 -31.92
C THR A 699 12.97 -3.49 -33.20
N GLY A 700 14.01 -2.79 -33.68
CA GLY A 700 13.94 -2.02 -34.92
C GLY A 700 13.65 -2.90 -36.14
N SER A 701 14.15 -4.14 -36.16
CA SER A 701 13.91 -5.07 -37.28
C SER A 701 12.45 -5.50 -37.36
N TRP A 702 11.80 -5.71 -36.21
CA TRP A 702 10.35 -5.98 -36.15
C TRP A 702 9.53 -4.77 -36.57
N ALA A 703 9.88 -3.57 -36.10
CA ALA A 703 9.24 -2.34 -36.52
C ALA A 703 9.31 -2.16 -38.04
N SER A 704 10.52 -2.21 -38.61
CA SER A 704 10.75 -2.05 -40.05
C SER A 704 10.06 -3.14 -40.88
N ARG A 705 10.09 -4.40 -40.42
CA ARG A 705 9.38 -5.51 -41.07
C ARG A 705 7.86 -5.33 -41.05
N SER A 706 7.29 -4.88 -39.94
CA SER A 706 5.84 -4.68 -39.82
C SER A 706 5.31 -3.66 -40.83
N LEU A 707 6.13 -2.66 -41.18
CA LEU A 707 5.83 -1.69 -42.24
C LEU A 707 5.98 -2.31 -43.63
N ALA A 708 7.11 -2.97 -43.90
CA ALA A 708 7.44 -3.48 -45.23
C ALA A 708 6.54 -4.63 -45.72
N PHE A 709 6.04 -5.46 -44.81
CA PHE A 709 5.21 -6.62 -45.13
C PHE A 709 3.73 -6.41 -44.78
N ASN A 710 3.31 -5.16 -44.61
CA ASN A 710 1.90 -4.85 -44.41
C ASN A 710 1.08 -5.24 -45.67
N PRO A 711 0.08 -6.15 -45.55
CA PRO A 711 -0.69 -6.64 -46.67
C PRO A 711 -1.51 -5.55 -47.38
N ASP A 712 -1.88 -4.48 -46.69
CA ASP A 712 -2.79 -3.43 -47.17
C ASP A 712 -2.09 -2.38 -48.07
N LEU A 713 -0.77 -2.52 -48.29
CA LEU A 713 0.00 -1.57 -49.11
C LEU A 713 -0.23 -1.77 -50.60
N SER A 714 -0.45 -0.66 -51.31
CA SER A 714 -0.40 -0.65 -52.78
C SER A 714 1.00 -1.00 -53.30
N TYR A 715 1.09 -1.47 -54.54
CA TYR A 715 2.37 -1.86 -55.16
C TYR A 715 3.45 -0.78 -55.06
N ARG A 716 3.10 0.50 -55.29
CA ARG A 716 4.05 1.63 -55.20
C ARG A 716 4.52 1.88 -53.77
N GLN A 717 3.61 1.80 -52.80
CA GLN A 717 3.96 1.96 -51.39
C GLN A 717 4.86 0.81 -50.92
N ARG A 718 4.54 -0.43 -51.32
CA ARG A 718 5.33 -1.61 -50.99
C ARG A 718 6.77 -1.52 -51.52
N MET A 719 6.95 -1.04 -52.76
CA MET A 719 8.29 -0.81 -53.30
C MET A 719 9.08 0.25 -52.52
N ARG A 720 8.43 1.35 -52.12
CA ARG A 720 9.04 2.38 -51.27
C ARG A 720 9.46 1.81 -49.91
N GLU A 721 8.59 1.03 -49.28
CA GLU A 721 8.89 0.40 -48.01
C GLU A 721 10.02 -0.64 -48.12
N TYR A 722 10.11 -1.40 -49.21
CA TYR A 722 11.24 -2.32 -49.44
C TYR A 722 12.57 -1.58 -49.60
N VAL A 723 12.60 -0.45 -50.33
CA VAL A 723 13.81 0.38 -50.44
C VAL A 723 14.19 0.96 -49.07
N GLY A 724 13.21 1.44 -48.31
CA GLY A 724 13.42 1.88 -46.92
C GLY A 724 13.93 0.75 -46.00
N TYR A 725 13.44 -0.47 -46.19
CA TYR A 725 13.90 -1.66 -45.47
C TYR A 725 15.36 -2.02 -45.79
N LEU A 726 15.79 -1.87 -47.04
CA LEU A 726 17.19 -2.04 -47.43
C LEU A 726 18.10 -0.96 -46.79
N GLY A 727 17.65 0.29 -46.78
CA GLY A 727 18.36 1.37 -46.07
C GLY A 727 18.46 1.11 -44.55
N PHE A 728 17.39 0.58 -43.95
CA PHE A 728 17.38 0.14 -42.56
C PHE A 728 18.42 -0.97 -42.30
N LEU A 729 18.52 -1.98 -43.17
CA LEU A 729 19.52 -3.05 -43.03
C LEU A 729 20.96 -2.48 -43.01
N LEU A 730 21.26 -1.51 -43.87
CA LEU A 730 22.55 -0.81 -43.86
C LEU A 730 22.79 -0.03 -42.56
N ALA A 731 21.80 0.68 -42.05
CA ALA A 731 21.91 1.42 -40.79
C ALA A 731 22.13 0.47 -39.60
N THR A 732 21.43 -0.67 -39.56
CA THR A 732 21.61 -1.68 -38.50
C THR A 732 22.99 -2.32 -38.48
N PHE A 733 23.67 -2.42 -39.63
CA PHE A 733 25.04 -2.93 -39.70
C PHE A 733 26.00 -2.06 -38.87
N THR A 734 25.87 -0.74 -38.94
CA THR A 734 26.67 0.19 -38.12
C THR A 734 26.42 0.00 -36.63
N ILE A 735 25.17 -0.23 -36.22
CA ILE A 735 24.83 -0.50 -34.81
C ILE A 735 25.44 -1.84 -34.35
N ASP A 736 25.46 -2.86 -35.22
CA ASP A 736 26.12 -4.13 -34.92
C ASP A 736 27.63 -3.97 -34.73
N VAL A 737 28.29 -3.14 -35.56
CA VAL A 737 29.70 -2.81 -35.37
C VAL A 737 29.93 -2.16 -34.00
N LEU A 738 29.08 -1.23 -33.58
CA LEU A 738 29.17 -0.61 -32.24
C LEU A 738 28.96 -1.62 -31.11
N PHE A 739 27.98 -2.52 -31.24
CA PHE A 739 27.73 -3.57 -30.26
C PHE A 739 28.93 -4.52 -30.14
N TRP A 740 29.46 -5.01 -31.25
CA TRP A 740 30.61 -5.93 -31.25
C TRP A 740 31.90 -5.26 -30.76
N THR A 741 32.13 -3.99 -31.10
CA THR A 741 33.27 -3.24 -30.55
C THR A 741 33.16 -3.07 -29.03
N SER A 742 31.96 -2.83 -28.50
CA SER A 742 31.71 -2.82 -27.05
C SER A 742 31.99 -4.20 -26.42
N LYS A 743 31.54 -5.31 -27.03
CA LYS A 743 31.86 -6.68 -26.58
C LYS A 743 33.35 -6.99 -26.60
N VAL A 744 34.08 -6.56 -27.64
CA VAL A 744 35.54 -6.73 -27.71
C VAL A 744 36.23 -5.94 -26.60
N LYS A 745 35.86 -4.67 -26.39
CA LYS A 745 36.37 -3.86 -25.26
C LYS A 745 36.10 -4.54 -23.92
N GLN A 746 34.91 -5.11 -23.74
CA GLN A 746 34.52 -5.83 -22.54
C GLN A 746 35.41 -7.06 -22.31
N TRP A 747 35.63 -7.87 -23.34
CA TRP A 747 36.49 -9.04 -23.28
C TRP A 747 37.95 -8.68 -22.96
N VAL A 748 38.48 -7.62 -23.59
CA VAL A 748 39.84 -7.11 -23.31
C VAL A 748 39.97 -6.65 -21.86
N ARG A 749 39.02 -5.87 -21.33
CA ARG A 749 39.05 -5.41 -19.93
C ARG A 749 38.98 -6.57 -18.95
N TYR A 750 38.16 -7.58 -19.23
CA TYR A 750 38.06 -8.80 -18.42
C TYR A 750 39.39 -9.56 -18.36
N ARG A 751 40.04 -9.77 -19.52
CA ARG A 751 41.37 -10.38 -19.62
C ARG A 751 42.45 -9.62 -18.83
N LEU A 752 42.26 -8.32 -18.63
CA LEU A 752 43.14 -7.44 -17.86
C LEU A 752 42.75 -7.30 -16.38
N GLY A 753 41.78 -8.09 -15.89
CA GLY A 753 41.32 -8.04 -14.49
C GLY A 753 40.56 -6.77 -14.10
N LYS A 754 40.10 -5.97 -15.07
CA LYS A 754 39.35 -4.74 -14.84
C LYS A 754 37.84 -5.00 -14.94
N THR A 755 37.05 -4.20 -14.22
CA THR A 755 35.59 -4.19 -14.38
C THR A 755 35.21 -3.80 -15.81
N ALA A 756 34.32 -4.58 -16.41
CA ALA A 756 34.01 -4.49 -17.84
C ALA A 756 32.52 -4.18 -18.08
N GLU A 757 32.28 -2.93 -18.45
CA GLU A 757 31.00 -2.36 -18.93
C GLU A 757 30.33 -3.22 -20.02
N GLY A 758 29.04 -3.53 -19.95
CA GLY A 758 28.24 -4.04 -21.08
C GLY A 758 27.75 -2.93 -22.01
N PHE A 759 27.17 -3.30 -23.16
CA PHE A 759 26.65 -2.32 -24.14
C PHE A 759 25.49 -1.48 -23.59
N GLU A 760 24.55 -2.09 -22.84
CA GLU A 760 23.45 -1.33 -22.21
C GLU A 760 23.96 -0.44 -21.07
N ASP A 761 24.98 -0.88 -20.33
CA ASP A 761 25.64 -0.06 -19.29
C ASP A 761 26.31 1.19 -19.90
N GLU A 762 26.89 1.05 -21.10
CA GLU A 762 27.49 2.16 -21.85
C GLU A 762 26.42 3.15 -22.35
N LEU A 763 25.29 2.65 -22.85
CA LEU A 763 24.12 3.47 -23.21
C LEU A 763 23.53 4.18 -22.00
N GLU A 764 23.34 3.46 -20.89
CA GLU A 764 22.83 4.01 -19.64
C GLU A 764 23.73 5.11 -19.10
N ARG A 765 25.05 4.92 -19.07
CA ARG A 765 25.98 5.96 -18.66
C ARG A 765 25.85 7.20 -19.54
N THR A 766 25.73 6.99 -20.86
CA THR A 766 25.55 8.08 -21.82
C THR A 766 24.25 8.83 -21.55
N MET A 767 23.17 8.12 -21.22
CA MET A 767 21.89 8.71 -20.82
C MET A 767 21.91 9.38 -19.46
N LYS A 768 22.63 8.85 -18.46
CA LYS A 768 22.86 9.52 -17.18
C LYS A 768 23.61 10.83 -17.38
N GLY A 769 24.64 10.82 -18.23
CA GLY A 769 25.34 12.03 -18.65
C GLY A 769 24.41 13.02 -19.33
N PHE A 770 23.60 12.56 -20.29
CA PHE A 770 22.62 13.41 -20.96
C PHE A 770 21.53 13.95 -20.02
N ALA A 771 21.04 13.15 -19.08
CA ALA A 771 20.03 13.56 -18.12
C ALA A 771 20.59 14.55 -17.09
N LYS A 772 21.81 14.32 -16.63
CA LYS A 772 22.53 15.26 -15.78
C LYS A 772 22.84 16.57 -16.52
N ASP A 773 23.28 16.48 -17.78
CA ASP A 773 23.69 17.62 -18.59
C ASP A 773 22.50 18.47 -19.09
N ASN A 774 21.37 17.85 -19.46
CA ASN A 774 20.21 18.54 -20.04
C ASN A 774 19.03 18.75 -19.07
N PHE A 775 18.98 17.99 -17.97
CA PHE A 775 17.88 18.04 -17.01
C PHE A 775 18.35 18.23 -15.56
N GLY A 776 19.66 18.14 -15.28
CA GLY A 776 20.19 18.28 -13.93
C GLY A 776 19.76 17.16 -12.98
N ILE A 777 19.21 16.06 -13.52
CA ILE A 777 18.73 14.91 -12.76
C ILE A 777 19.89 13.95 -12.58
N GLU A 778 20.26 13.70 -11.32
CA GLU A 778 21.11 12.56 -10.99
C GLU A 778 20.23 11.31 -10.92
N ILE A 779 20.39 10.44 -11.92
CA ILE A 779 19.65 9.20 -11.96
C ILE A 779 20.44 8.14 -11.17
N ALA A 780 19.81 7.58 -10.13
CA ALA A 780 20.44 6.59 -9.26
C ALA A 780 20.84 5.34 -10.06
N ASP A 781 21.92 4.67 -9.64
CA ASP A 781 22.40 3.44 -10.30
C ASP A 781 21.36 2.31 -10.27
N SER A 782 20.49 2.31 -9.27
CA SER A 782 19.39 1.36 -9.14
C SER A 782 18.12 1.78 -9.89
N ALA A 783 17.98 3.03 -10.36
CA ALA A 783 16.78 3.45 -11.11
C ALA A 783 16.61 2.72 -12.46
N PHE A 784 17.65 1.96 -12.84
CA PHE A 784 17.72 1.12 -14.03
C PHE A 784 17.70 -0.37 -13.71
N THR A 785 17.77 -0.77 -12.43
CA THR A 785 17.54 -2.16 -12.00
C THR A 785 16.03 -2.37 -11.93
N GLY A 786 15.50 -3.11 -12.91
CA GLY A 786 14.07 -3.43 -13.01
C GLY A 786 13.61 -4.55 -12.11
#